data_AF-A0A2G6KBK2-F1
#
_entry.id   AF-A0A2G6KBK2-F1
#
_cell.length_a   1.000
_cell.length_b   1.000
_cell.length_c   1.000
_cell.angle_alpha   90.00
_cell.angle_beta   90.00
_cell.angle_gamma   90.00
#
_symmetry.space_group_name_H-M   'P 1'
#
loop_
_entity.id
_entity.type
_entity.pdbx_description
1 polymer ?
#
loop_
_entity_poly.entity_id
_entity_poly.type
_entity_poly.pdbx_seq_one_letter_code
_entity_poly.pdbx_strand_id
1 'polypeptide(L)'
;MKFVADFHIHSHYSRATSKALNFENLYKWAQLKGVQVVGSGDLTHPGWLEEMREKLEPDGDGLFRLKDEYASAVQAEIPVACQQPVRFILSGEISNIYKKNDKTRKNHNVVFLPSLEAVEQFQIELEKIGNIRSDGRPILGLDAHDLLEMVLETNPRAYLIPAHIWTPWFSLFGSKSGFDTIEECFEDLTPHIFALETGLSSDPPMNWRLSALDRYTLVSNSDAHSPQKLAREANLFNTELSYPAIFEALKSGNPDTFLGTIEFFPEEGKYHYDGHRKCHVCWDPKTTLEHHGICPQCGKGVTVGVMHRIETLADRDEGLKPDNANPFYSLIPLPEILSEGYGVGPSSKRVQHGYESLLTKLGSELSILRDIPLEEIERIGGKILAEGIRRMRKGKVIAEAGFDGEFGVIKLFEKQERESLTAQLGFFPAASGNKPAPPKTRKKMTPRVAEKSNNSYRTESPGKSLHSLATGPNPNKAPGLNTEQQEAVVCTEHSLIIAAGPGTGKTLTLTRRIAHLLKKKSVPPVQILAITFTNKAAEEMVERLTQLVGTDTTAQMTIKTFHALCAMILREQHEAAGIARQFTICSESDRRTLLKICCPELKEKDRSQYLEVISSAKNQLLTPDAVSEGQRLGEDSDSGLPPNWKQSKIPSFTAIYRRYQAALQEQQCVDFDDLIFLTIQLFENVPGLLSHYQNRFRWISVDEYQDLNFAQYRLLKLLKSDTVNLCVIGDPDQAIYGFRGAKREYFLRFQHDFPDTKTLYLKQNYRSTQFILKASQQIITKSRDNRIPLHVWSDVVSKRRIDMYQAPTYKAEAEYVVHEIERMVGGTTFFSLDSSRVESHEGSVHSFGDFAVLYRLGAQSQPLFEAFQRSGIPYQIVGHASFYERQEIQEILAYLWLLFNPSLRLHLEHIRKTEVEVFSFLKTLRQSSGTATVLDIIEQICRCCSNHKQNEKPSEHIMRLMKNARPYENRLADFLETVALHKENDEYDPRADRVTLMTLHASKGLEFPVVFLVGCEETLLPYQRDGKPFDLDEERRLFYVGMTRAREKLILMHAKRRFLFGQTQHNAPSRFLNDIEDALLDLQIRAQRTRKKKKAEDTQLALFS
;
A
#
# COMPACT_ATOMS: atom_id res chain seq x y z
N MET A 1 -1.39 5.81 44.12
CA MET A 1 -2.81 6.18 44.03
C MET A 1 -3.50 5.12 43.19
N LYS A 2 -4.65 4.59 43.62
CA LYS A 2 -5.37 3.57 42.86
C LYS A 2 -6.22 4.19 41.75
N PHE A 3 -6.12 3.69 40.53
CA PHE A 3 -6.96 4.14 39.41
C PHE A 3 -7.14 3.04 38.35
N VAL A 4 -8.16 3.22 37.51
CA VAL A 4 -8.49 2.35 36.38
C VAL A 4 -8.14 3.07 35.08
N ALA A 5 -7.53 2.34 34.16
CA ALA A 5 -7.15 2.85 32.84
C ALA A 5 -7.63 1.94 31.70
N ASP A 6 -8.12 2.53 30.63
CA ASP A 6 -8.55 1.84 29.40
C ASP A 6 -7.90 2.51 28.20
N PHE A 7 -6.91 1.85 27.60
CA PHE A 7 -5.95 2.47 26.68
C PHE A 7 -6.32 2.32 25.21
N HIS A 8 -7.07 1.28 24.85
CA HIS A 8 -7.39 0.95 23.47
C HIS A 8 -8.85 1.28 23.18
N ILE A 9 -9.06 2.42 22.53
CA ILE A 9 -10.39 2.89 22.09
C ILE A 9 -10.29 3.46 20.68
N HIS A 10 -11.45 3.69 20.06
CA HIS A 10 -11.54 4.39 18.79
C HIS A 10 -12.22 5.76 18.90
N SER A 11 -12.04 6.58 17.87
CA SER A 11 -12.74 7.85 17.67
C SER A 11 -13.87 7.68 16.65
N HIS A 12 -14.59 8.76 16.40
CA HIS A 12 -15.59 8.85 15.34
C HIS A 12 -15.00 8.97 13.92
N TYR A 13 -13.66 9.04 13.77
CA TYR A 13 -12.97 8.95 12.48
C TYR A 13 -12.70 7.49 12.05
N SER A 14 -12.78 6.55 12.98
CA SER A 14 -12.67 5.12 12.65
C SER A 14 -13.93 4.58 11.95
N ARG A 15 -13.73 3.65 11.03
CA ARG A 15 -14.87 2.97 10.37
C ARG A 15 -15.61 2.05 11.34
N ALA A 16 -16.93 1.95 11.14
CA ALA A 16 -17.82 1.08 11.93
C ALA A 16 -17.87 1.41 13.44
N THR A 17 -17.54 2.65 13.83
CA THR A 17 -17.65 3.15 15.20
C THR A 17 -18.80 4.15 15.35
N SER A 18 -19.20 4.44 16.60
CA SER A 18 -20.23 5.43 16.90
C SER A 18 -19.73 6.86 16.68
N LYS A 19 -20.56 7.71 16.06
CA LYS A 19 -20.33 9.17 16.00
C LYS A 19 -20.23 9.84 17.38
N ALA A 20 -20.71 9.16 18.42
CA ALA A 20 -20.62 9.64 19.80
C ALA A 20 -19.24 9.41 20.43
N LEU A 21 -18.27 8.80 19.74
CA LEU A 21 -16.88 8.72 20.20
C LEU A 21 -16.15 10.05 19.96
N ASN A 22 -16.54 11.05 20.75
CA ASN A 22 -15.87 12.34 20.90
C ASN A 22 -15.43 12.54 22.35
N PHE A 23 -14.53 13.49 22.60
CA PHE A 23 -13.90 13.69 23.91
C PHE A 23 -14.91 13.97 25.03
N GLU A 24 -15.99 14.69 24.73
CA GLU A 24 -17.05 15.04 25.68
C GLU A 24 -17.79 13.80 26.17
N ASN A 25 -18.19 12.91 25.25
CA ASN A 25 -18.85 11.67 25.60
C ASN A 25 -17.89 10.66 26.23
N LEU A 26 -16.62 10.60 25.79
CA LEU A 26 -15.61 9.77 26.44
C LEU A 26 -15.38 10.20 27.88
N TYR A 27 -15.26 11.51 28.13
CA TYR A 27 -15.14 12.11 29.46
C TYR A 27 -16.35 11.78 30.34
N LYS A 28 -17.57 11.91 29.80
CA LYS A 28 -18.81 11.54 30.49
C LYS A 28 -18.83 10.05 30.85
N TRP A 29 -18.63 9.18 29.88
CA TRP A 29 -18.72 7.73 30.08
C TRP A 29 -17.60 7.20 30.96
N ALA A 30 -16.39 7.78 30.92
CA ALA A 30 -15.31 7.45 31.85
C ALA A 30 -15.73 7.65 33.31
N GLN A 31 -16.41 8.76 33.63
CA GLN A 31 -16.94 9.01 34.98
C GLN A 31 -18.07 8.03 35.35
N LEU A 32 -19.02 7.79 34.44
CA LEU A 32 -20.11 6.82 34.69
C LEU A 32 -19.57 5.40 34.92
N LYS A 33 -18.54 5.01 34.18
CA LYS A 33 -17.89 3.70 34.29
C LYS A 33 -16.98 3.61 35.51
N GLY A 34 -16.31 4.69 35.89
CA GLY A 34 -15.31 4.68 36.96
C GLY A 34 -13.87 4.60 36.45
N VAL A 35 -13.60 5.02 35.22
CA VAL A 35 -12.27 5.09 34.59
C VAL A 35 -11.67 6.47 34.78
N GLN A 36 -10.40 6.54 35.17
CA GLN A 36 -9.68 7.80 35.38
C GLN A 36 -8.67 8.12 34.28
N VAL A 37 -8.16 7.11 33.55
CA VAL A 37 -7.29 7.32 32.38
C VAL A 37 -7.88 6.61 31.17
N VAL A 38 -8.15 7.36 30.09
CA VAL A 38 -8.74 6.83 28.86
C VAL A 38 -7.80 7.10 27.70
N GLY A 39 -7.63 6.14 26.79
CA GLY A 39 -6.98 6.39 25.51
C GLY A 39 -7.66 7.52 24.74
N SER A 40 -6.92 8.28 23.95
CA SER A 40 -7.52 9.23 23.00
C SER A 40 -8.19 8.51 21.83
N GLY A 41 -7.68 7.33 21.48
CA GLY A 41 -7.99 6.61 20.25
C GLY A 41 -7.46 7.33 19.01
N ASP A 42 -7.26 6.58 17.93
CA ASP A 42 -7.02 7.08 16.57
C ASP A 42 -6.02 8.25 16.43
N LEU A 43 -4.95 8.28 17.24
CA LEU A 43 -3.97 9.39 17.24
C LEU A 43 -3.31 9.64 15.88
N THR A 44 -3.41 8.68 14.96
CA THR A 44 -2.87 8.77 13.60
C THR A 44 -3.72 9.64 12.67
N HIS A 45 -4.98 9.92 12.99
CA HIS A 45 -5.85 10.67 12.09
C HIS A 45 -5.63 12.19 12.19
N PRO A 46 -5.25 12.91 11.11
CA PRO A 46 -4.95 14.34 11.19
C PRO A 46 -6.16 15.19 11.65
N GLY A 47 -7.38 14.83 11.23
CA GLY A 47 -8.59 15.51 11.71
C GLY A 47 -8.85 15.32 13.21
N TRP A 48 -8.43 14.18 13.76
CA TRP A 48 -8.57 13.91 15.20
C TRP A 48 -7.49 14.62 16.02
N LEU A 49 -6.29 14.79 15.45
CA LEU A 49 -5.23 15.63 16.05
C LEU A 49 -5.66 17.09 16.21
N GLU A 50 -6.37 17.66 15.24
CA GLU A 50 -6.91 19.01 15.36
C GLU A 50 -7.96 19.10 16.49
N GLU A 51 -8.84 18.11 16.62
CA GLU A 51 -9.79 18.05 17.75
C GLU A 51 -9.08 17.85 19.10
N MET A 52 -8.00 17.07 19.15
CA MET A 52 -7.17 16.95 20.36
C MET A 52 -6.57 18.30 20.75
N ARG A 53 -6.04 19.07 19.80
CA ARG A 53 -5.49 20.42 20.07
C ARG A 53 -6.57 21.40 20.53
N GLU A 54 -7.74 21.32 19.91
CA GLU A 54 -8.88 22.17 20.23
C GLU A 54 -9.39 21.88 21.64
N LYS A 55 -9.58 20.61 22.01
CA LYS A 55 -10.36 20.22 23.19
C LYS A 55 -9.53 19.76 24.39
N LEU A 56 -8.31 19.28 24.17
CA LEU A 56 -7.44 18.79 25.25
C LEU A 56 -6.38 19.80 25.61
N GLU A 57 -5.95 19.77 26.87
CA GLU A 57 -4.78 20.49 27.35
C GLU A 57 -3.93 19.60 28.27
N PRO A 58 -2.60 19.82 28.34
CA PRO A 58 -1.73 19.02 29.20
C PRO A 58 -2.15 19.08 30.67
N ASP A 59 -2.08 17.95 31.37
CA ASP A 59 -2.27 17.85 32.81
C ASP A 59 -1.28 16.86 33.42
N GLY A 60 -0.19 17.39 33.97
CA GLY A 60 0.93 16.59 34.46
C GLY A 60 1.91 16.19 33.35
N ASP A 61 2.71 15.15 33.60
CA ASP A 61 3.71 14.66 32.64
C ASP A 61 3.10 13.60 31.71
N GLY A 62 2.79 14.01 30.48
CA GLY A 62 2.34 13.15 29.37
C GLY A 62 0.87 12.71 29.39
N LEU A 63 0.05 13.26 30.29
CA LEU A 63 -1.40 13.09 30.31
C LEU A 63 -2.10 14.40 29.96
N PHE A 64 -3.36 14.30 29.55
CA PHE A 64 -4.18 15.42 29.10
C PHE A 64 -5.51 15.45 29.83
N ARG A 65 -6.12 16.63 29.94
CA ARG A 65 -7.49 16.79 30.43
C ARG A 65 -8.34 17.47 29.37
N LEU A 66 -9.65 17.22 29.42
CA LEU A 66 -10.62 17.99 28.64
C LEU A 66 -10.64 19.43 29.19
N LYS A 67 -10.53 20.42 28.31
CA LYS A 67 -10.62 21.84 28.71
C LYS A 67 -11.96 22.13 29.38
N ASP A 68 -11.94 23.06 30.34
CA ASP A 68 -13.07 23.30 31.24
C ASP A 68 -14.37 23.69 30.51
N GLU A 69 -14.27 24.37 29.37
CA GLU A 69 -15.42 24.78 28.55
C GLU A 69 -16.19 23.58 27.95
N TYR A 70 -15.47 22.53 27.54
CA TYR A 70 -16.09 21.30 27.01
C TYR A 70 -16.49 20.35 28.13
N ALA A 71 -15.69 20.26 29.21
CA ALA A 71 -16.01 19.42 30.36
C ALA A 71 -17.29 19.89 31.07
N SER A 72 -17.45 21.19 31.26
CA SER A 72 -18.63 21.78 31.93
C SER A 72 -19.92 21.52 31.16
N ALA A 73 -19.86 21.39 29.82
CA ALA A 73 -21.02 21.14 28.98
C ALA A 73 -21.70 19.79 29.26
N VAL A 74 -20.93 18.78 29.68
CA VAL A 74 -21.44 17.43 29.98
C VAL A 74 -21.48 17.11 31.47
N GLN A 75 -20.79 17.89 32.31
CA GLN A 75 -20.70 17.65 33.76
C GLN A 75 -22.08 17.60 34.45
N ALA A 76 -23.03 18.42 34.01
CA ALA A 76 -24.39 18.47 34.57
C ALA A 76 -25.21 17.19 34.32
N GLU A 77 -24.82 16.38 33.33
CA GLU A 77 -25.48 15.10 33.00
C GLU A 77 -24.91 13.92 33.83
N ILE A 78 -23.89 14.17 34.65
CA ILE A 78 -23.16 13.14 35.39
C ILE A 78 -23.61 13.17 36.86
N PRO A 79 -24.12 12.05 37.42
CA PRO A 79 -24.49 11.98 38.82
C PRO A 79 -23.30 12.35 39.71
N VAL A 80 -23.53 13.16 40.75
CA VAL A 80 -22.47 13.65 41.66
C VAL A 80 -21.63 12.50 42.23
N ALA A 81 -22.25 11.37 42.53
CA ALA A 81 -21.57 10.16 43.04
C ALA A 81 -20.59 9.51 42.05
N CYS A 82 -20.70 9.81 40.76
CA CYS A 82 -19.79 9.33 39.71
C CYS A 82 -18.73 10.36 39.32
N GLN A 83 -18.83 11.61 39.81
CA GLN A 83 -17.95 12.68 39.34
C GLN A 83 -16.52 12.48 39.86
N GLN A 84 -15.58 12.44 38.93
CA GLN A 84 -14.16 12.25 39.22
C GLN A 84 -13.29 12.85 38.11
N PRO A 85 -12.03 13.23 38.41
CA PRO A 85 -11.09 13.65 37.38
C PRO A 85 -10.86 12.54 36.36
N VAL A 86 -10.91 12.90 35.08
CA VAL A 86 -10.56 12.03 33.95
C VAL A 86 -9.37 12.64 33.22
N ARG A 87 -8.45 11.77 32.81
CA ARG A 87 -7.30 12.09 31.99
C ARG A 87 -7.31 11.26 30.71
N PHE A 88 -6.74 11.85 29.67
CA PHE A 88 -6.52 11.21 28.39
C PHE A 88 -5.04 10.89 28.24
N ILE A 89 -4.76 9.70 27.74
CA ILE A 89 -3.44 9.29 27.27
C ILE A 89 -3.49 9.16 25.76
N LEU A 90 -2.52 9.73 25.05
CA LEU A 90 -2.57 9.72 23.58
C LEU A 90 -2.22 8.32 23.09
N SER A 91 -3.22 7.65 22.50
CA SER A 91 -3.10 6.30 21.97
C SER A 91 -3.82 6.14 20.64
N GLY A 92 -3.42 5.17 19.83
CA GLY A 92 -4.12 4.82 18.59
C GLY A 92 -3.69 3.48 18.01
N GLU A 93 -4.64 2.77 17.42
CA GLU A 93 -4.44 1.48 16.78
C GLU A 93 -4.00 1.66 15.32
N ILE A 94 -3.02 0.88 14.89
CA ILE A 94 -2.57 0.79 13.50
C ILE A 94 -2.76 -0.64 13.02
N SER A 95 -3.31 -0.79 11.80
CA SER A 95 -3.46 -2.10 11.16
C SER A 95 -2.33 -2.32 10.17
N ASN A 96 -1.43 -3.26 10.48
CA ASN A 96 -0.31 -3.62 9.63
C ASN A 96 -0.70 -4.83 8.78
N ILE A 97 -0.58 -4.72 7.46
CA ILE A 97 -0.79 -5.83 6.50
C ILE A 97 0.40 -5.86 5.56
N TYR A 98 1.26 -6.87 5.68
CA TYR A 98 2.54 -6.91 4.99
C TYR A 98 3.00 -8.35 4.73
N LYS A 99 4.05 -8.54 3.93
CA LYS A 99 4.64 -9.86 3.68
C LYS A 99 5.89 -10.08 4.51
N LYS A 100 5.95 -11.17 5.26
CA LYS A 100 7.14 -11.60 6.03
C LYS A 100 7.21 -13.12 6.08
N ASN A 101 8.39 -13.68 5.83
CA ASN A 101 8.63 -15.12 5.77
C ASN A 101 7.65 -15.85 4.82
N ASP A 102 7.48 -15.31 3.61
CA ASP A 102 6.60 -15.82 2.54
C ASP A 102 5.10 -15.93 2.89
N LYS A 103 4.67 -15.27 3.98
CA LYS A 103 3.26 -15.20 4.41
C LYS A 103 2.81 -13.75 4.50
N THR A 104 1.54 -13.50 4.15
CA THR A 104 0.88 -12.23 4.45
C THR A 104 0.55 -12.19 5.95
N ARG A 105 1.24 -11.32 6.68
CA ARG A 105 1.06 -11.05 8.10
C ARG A 105 0.07 -9.92 8.28
N LYS A 106 -0.76 -10.06 9.31
CA LYS A 106 -1.76 -9.07 9.69
C LYS A 106 -1.80 -9.00 11.20
N ASN A 107 -1.40 -7.87 11.74
CA ASN A 107 -1.45 -7.60 13.17
C ASN A 107 -1.89 -6.16 13.41
N HIS A 108 -2.45 -5.93 14.58
CA HIS A 108 -2.75 -4.60 15.05
C HIS A 108 -1.85 -4.26 16.23
N ASN A 109 -1.46 -3.00 16.31
CA ASN A 109 -0.57 -2.49 17.35
C ASN A 109 -1.13 -1.16 17.88
N VAL A 110 -1.14 -1.00 19.19
CA VAL A 110 -1.51 0.27 19.84
C VAL A 110 -0.23 1.06 20.12
N VAL A 111 -0.16 2.27 19.58
CA VAL A 111 0.96 3.20 19.77
C VAL A 111 0.58 4.23 20.82
N PHE A 112 1.55 4.62 21.65
CA PHE A 112 1.42 5.62 22.71
C PHE A 112 2.44 6.72 22.55
N LEU A 113 2.00 7.98 22.61
CA LEU A 113 2.87 9.14 22.46
C LEU A 113 2.67 10.13 23.62
N PRO A 114 3.76 10.72 24.14
CA PRO A 114 3.67 11.54 25.36
C PRO A 114 3.17 12.96 25.12
N SER A 115 3.13 13.44 23.87
CA SER A 115 2.73 14.82 23.57
C SER A 115 2.11 14.97 22.17
N LEU A 116 1.38 16.06 21.95
CA LEU A 116 0.77 16.37 20.65
C LEU A 116 1.83 16.64 19.57
N GLU A 117 3.00 17.15 19.95
CA GLU A 117 4.15 17.32 19.06
C GLU A 117 4.72 15.96 18.61
N ALA A 118 4.81 14.99 19.54
CA ALA A 118 5.23 13.64 19.19
C ALA A 118 4.21 12.96 18.25
N VAL A 119 2.90 13.15 18.48
CA VAL A 119 1.84 12.70 17.55
C VAL A 119 2.03 13.31 16.17
N GLU A 120 2.30 14.61 16.10
CA GLU A 120 2.51 15.31 14.85
C GLU A 120 3.74 14.79 14.07
N GLN A 121 4.86 14.56 14.76
CA GLN A 121 6.05 13.97 14.13
C GLN A 121 5.78 12.54 13.64
N PHE A 122 5.09 11.74 14.44
CA PHE A 122 4.73 10.39 14.05
C PHE A 122 3.81 10.35 12.83
N GLN A 123 2.82 11.25 12.76
CA GLN A 123 1.95 11.37 11.58
C GLN A 123 2.75 11.74 10.33
N ILE A 124 3.75 12.62 10.43
CA ILE A 124 4.63 12.97 9.29
C ILE A 124 5.37 11.75 8.76
N GLU A 125 5.88 10.88 9.64
CA GLU A 125 6.55 9.64 9.23
C GLU A 125 5.56 8.62 8.64
N LEU A 126 4.39 8.44 9.25
CA LEU A 126 3.36 7.52 8.74
C LEU A 126 2.76 7.95 7.39
N GLU A 127 2.59 9.26 7.14
CA GLU A 127 2.13 9.77 5.83
C GLU A 127 3.08 9.38 4.69
N LYS A 128 4.37 9.14 4.98
CA LYS A 128 5.33 8.64 3.99
C LYS A 128 5.01 7.20 3.57
N ILE A 129 4.30 6.44 4.40
CA ILE A 129 4.07 5.00 4.28
C ILE A 129 2.64 4.66 3.82
N GLY A 130 1.63 5.42 4.21
CA GLY A 130 0.27 5.16 3.77
C GLY A 130 -0.71 6.26 4.11
N ASN A 131 -1.96 6.06 3.72
CA ASN A 131 -3.01 7.04 3.93
C ASN A 131 -3.55 6.97 5.35
N ILE A 132 -3.25 7.98 6.17
CA ILE A 132 -3.76 8.11 7.54
C ILE A 132 -5.02 8.97 7.66
N ARG A 133 -5.58 9.43 6.54
CA ARG A 133 -6.72 10.39 6.47
C ARG A 133 -8.07 9.75 6.16
N SER A 134 -8.08 8.48 5.73
CA SER A 134 -9.33 7.79 5.34
C SER A 134 -10.03 7.08 6.49
N ASP A 135 -9.30 6.71 7.53
CA ASP A 135 -9.76 5.90 8.65
C ASP A 135 -8.95 6.26 9.89
N GLY A 136 -9.61 6.28 11.06
CA GLY A 136 -8.96 6.48 12.36
C GLY A 136 -7.96 5.38 12.70
N ARG A 137 -8.22 4.15 12.22
CA ARG A 137 -7.26 3.04 12.18
C ARG A 137 -6.72 2.87 10.76
N PRO A 138 -5.57 3.45 10.42
CA PRO A 138 -5.01 3.31 9.09
C PRO A 138 -4.55 1.87 8.82
N ILE A 139 -4.72 1.43 7.57
CA ILE A 139 -4.16 0.19 7.06
C ILE A 139 -2.86 0.51 6.34
N LEU A 140 -1.75 0.01 6.88
CA LEU A 140 -0.42 0.28 6.38
C LEU A 140 0.25 -1.00 5.89
N GLY A 141 0.85 -0.91 4.71
CA GLY A 141 1.74 -1.91 4.13
C GLY A 141 3.12 -1.87 4.80
N LEU A 142 3.17 -2.01 6.11
CA LEU A 142 4.35 -1.78 6.95
C LEU A 142 4.57 -2.95 7.90
N ASP A 143 5.81 -3.44 8.00
CA ASP A 143 6.19 -4.43 9.00
C ASP A 143 5.98 -3.88 10.42
N ALA A 144 5.46 -4.71 11.34
CA ALA A 144 5.33 -4.33 12.74
C ALA A 144 6.69 -4.03 13.40
N HIS A 145 7.75 -4.67 12.93
CA HIS A 145 9.13 -4.33 13.29
C HIS A 145 9.45 -2.86 12.95
N ASP A 146 9.27 -2.47 11.68
CA ASP A 146 9.58 -1.13 11.19
C ASP A 146 8.65 -0.08 11.82
N LEU A 147 7.40 -0.46 12.14
CA LEU A 147 6.51 0.38 12.93
C LEU A 147 7.09 0.65 14.33
N LEU A 148 7.59 -0.39 15.01
CA LEU A 148 8.21 -0.24 16.33
C LEU A 148 9.47 0.64 16.25
N GLU A 149 10.31 0.44 15.25
CA GLU A 149 11.48 1.29 14.99
C GLU A 149 11.06 2.77 14.88
N MET A 150 10.09 3.07 14.02
CA MET A 150 9.56 4.41 13.83
C MET A 150 8.99 5.02 15.11
N VAL A 151 8.27 4.23 15.92
CA VAL A 151 7.74 4.68 17.21
C VAL A 151 8.89 5.08 18.13
N LEU A 152 9.92 4.25 18.27
CA LEU A 152 11.09 4.50 19.11
C LEU A 152 11.91 5.71 18.64
N GLU A 153 12.04 5.92 17.32
CA GLU A 153 12.71 7.07 16.73
C GLU A 153 11.95 8.38 16.95
N THR A 154 10.61 8.33 17.00
CA THR A 154 9.76 9.51 17.18
C THR A 154 10.00 10.17 18.53
N ASN A 155 10.04 9.38 19.61
CA ASN A 155 10.28 9.89 20.96
C ASN A 155 10.83 8.78 21.87
N PRO A 156 11.83 9.05 22.75
CA PRO A 156 12.33 8.06 23.71
C PRO A 156 11.29 7.55 24.71
N ARG A 157 10.18 8.28 24.89
CA ARG A 157 9.04 7.90 25.73
C ARG A 157 7.83 7.48 24.88
N ALA A 158 8.02 7.11 23.61
CA ALA A 158 6.99 6.49 22.80
C ALA A 158 7.02 4.97 23.01
N TYR A 159 5.84 4.35 23.01
CA TYR A 159 5.71 2.91 23.25
C TYR A 159 4.72 2.27 22.29
N LEU A 160 4.89 0.97 22.07
CA LEU A 160 4.00 0.15 21.26
C LEU A 160 3.62 -1.10 22.07
N ILE A 161 2.34 -1.44 22.05
CA ILE A 161 1.80 -2.67 22.63
C ILE A 161 1.09 -3.45 21.51
N PRO A 162 1.47 -4.71 21.23
CA PRO A 162 0.72 -5.57 20.33
C PRO A 162 -0.72 -5.74 20.80
N ALA A 163 -1.69 -5.43 19.92
CA ALA A 163 -3.10 -5.37 20.27
C ALA A 163 -3.77 -6.75 20.15
N HIS A 164 -4.72 -7.02 21.05
CA HIS A 164 -5.61 -8.20 21.05
C HIS A 164 -4.97 -9.47 20.44
N ILE A 165 -3.89 -9.97 21.01
CA ILE A 165 -2.87 -10.82 20.36
C ILE A 165 -3.36 -12.17 19.80
N TRP A 166 -4.61 -12.59 20.05
CA TRP A 166 -5.13 -13.89 19.64
C TRP A 166 -6.16 -13.91 18.52
N THR A 167 -6.77 -12.78 18.15
CA THR A 167 -7.85 -12.81 17.15
C THR A 167 -7.37 -13.47 15.84
N PRO A 168 -8.18 -14.31 15.17
CA PRO A 168 -7.65 -15.19 14.13
C PRO A 168 -6.96 -14.50 12.94
N TRP A 169 -7.36 -13.27 12.59
CA TRP A 169 -6.97 -12.61 11.33
C TRP A 169 -6.14 -11.33 11.46
N PHE A 170 -6.10 -10.68 12.62
CA PHE A 170 -5.48 -9.35 12.76
C PHE A 170 -4.65 -9.25 14.05
N SER A 171 -3.98 -10.34 14.41
CA SER A 171 -3.27 -10.41 15.68
C SER A 171 -1.94 -11.13 15.59
N LEU A 172 -1.06 -10.83 16.55
CA LEU A 172 0.29 -11.39 16.63
C LEU A 172 0.29 -12.92 16.59
N PHE A 173 -0.57 -13.60 17.35
CA PHE A 173 -0.69 -15.07 17.38
C PHE A 173 -1.91 -15.61 16.63
N GLY A 174 -2.59 -14.79 15.82
CA GLY A 174 -3.82 -15.19 15.12
C GLY A 174 -3.63 -16.46 14.27
N SER A 175 -4.60 -17.37 14.30
CA SER A 175 -4.52 -18.69 13.64
C SER A 175 -4.44 -18.65 12.11
N LYS A 176 -4.71 -17.51 11.46
CA LYS A 176 -4.66 -17.36 10.00
C LYS A 176 -3.48 -16.53 9.50
N SER A 177 -3.10 -15.46 10.20
CA SER A 177 -2.09 -14.50 9.76
C SER A 177 -0.95 -14.25 10.76
N GLY A 178 -1.09 -14.77 11.98
CA GLY A 178 -0.17 -14.55 13.10
C GLY A 178 1.09 -15.40 13.03
N PHE A 179 2.06 -15.03 13.85
CA PHE A 179 3.32 -15.69 14.14
C PHE A 179 3.15 -16.78 15.20
N ASP A 180 4.18 -17.62 15.35
CA ASP A 180 4.25 -18.60 16.45
C ASP A 180 5.06 -18.04 17.64
N THR A 181 5.86 -16.98 17.44
CA THR A 181 6.66 -16.31 18.47
C THR A 181 6.64 -14.78 18.28
N ILE A 182 6.99 -14.03 19.33
CA ILE A 182 7.08 -12.56 19.28
C ILE A 182 8.36 -12.14 18.55
N GLU A 183 9.44 -12.93 18.71
CA GLU A 183 10.73 -12.76 18.05
C GLU A 183 10.62 -12.81 16.52
N GLU A 184 9.75 -13.65 15.96
CA GLU A 184 9.50 -13.64 14.51
C GLU A 184 8.83 -12.35 14.02
N CYS A 185 8.10 -11.66 14.90
CA CYS A 185 7.39 -10.43 14.55
C CYS A 185 8.33 -9.23 14.65
N PHE A 186 9.01 -9.07 15.79
CA PHE A 186 9.78 -7.88 16.15
C PHE A 186 11.30 -8.06 16.16
N GLU A 187 11.83 -9.24 15.83
CA GLU A 187 13.25 -9.49 15.62
C GLU A 187 14.15 -8.89 16.72
N ASP A 188 15.16 -8.10 16.36
CA ASP A 188 16.09 -7.45 17.28
C ASP A 188 15.44 -6.38 18.17
N LEU A 189 14.27 -5.86 17.80
CA LEU A 189 13.50 -4.90 18.60
C LEU A 189 12.55 -5.56 19.60
N THR A 190 12.46 -6.90 19.64
CA THR A 190 11.67 -7.64 20.64
C THR A 190 11.89 -7.18 22.09
N PRO A 191 13.11 -6.83 22.56
CA PRO A 191 13.34 -6.34 23.92
C PRO A 191 12.60 -5.03 24.27
N HIS A 192 12.10 -4.29 23.28
CA HIS A 192 11.31 -3.07 23.50
C HIS A 192 9.82 -3.35 23.75
N ILE A 193 9.36 -4.59 23.53
CA ILE A 193 8.01 -5.01 23.90
C ILE A 193 8.02 -5.45 25.37
N PHE A 194 7.17 -4.84 26.19
CA PHE A 194 7.07 -5.12 27.63
C PHE A 194 5.67 -5.52 28.09
N ALA A 195 4.66 -5.30 27.25
CA ALA A 195 3.27 -5.63 27.54
C ALA A 195 2.57 -6.18 26.29
N LEU A 196 1.52 -6.96 26.51
CA LEU A 196 0.72 -7.59 25.45
C LEU A 196 -0.76 -7.43 25.79
N GLU A 197 -1.56 -6.97 24.82
CA GLU A 197 -3.01 -6.87 25.00
C GLU A 197 -3.69 -8.19 24.64
N THR A 198 -4.41 -8.79 25.59
CA THR A 198 -5.08 -10.09 25.42
C THR A 198 -6.27 -10.01 24.45
N GLY A 199 -7.13 -9.02 24.66
CA GLY A 199 -8.35 -8.77 23.91
C GLY A 199 -9.52 -9.68 24.29
N LEU A 200 -10.72 -9.30 23.82
CA LEU A 200 -12.06 -9.78 24.23
C LEU A 200 -12.39 -11.27 24.07
N SER A 201 -11.44 -12.12 23.67
CA SER A 201 -11.66 -13.56 23.46
C SER A 201 -10.61 -14.42 24.17
N SER A 202 -9.74 -13.80 24.98
CA SER A 202 -8.78 -14.48 25.83
C SER A 202 -8.60 -13.73 27.15
N ASP A 203 -8.24 -14.44 28.20
CA ASP A 203 -7.97 -13.87 29.52
C ASP A 203 -6.57 -14.30 30.02
N PRO A 204 -6.11 -13.81 31.19
CA PRO A 204 -4.80 -14.18 31.72
C PRO A 204 -4.62 -15.70 31.95
N PRO A 205 -5.57 -16.46 32.53
CA PRO A 205 -5.47 -17.92 32.61
C PRO A 205 -5.19 -18.62 31.28
N MET A 206 -5.84 -18.21 30.19
CA MET A 206 -5.58 -18.76 28.87
C MET A 206 -4.14 -18.45 28.40
N ASN A 207 -3.64 -17.23 28.67
CA ASN A 207 -2.31 -16.78 28.26
C ASN A 207 -1.18 -17.39 29.12
N TRP A 208 -1.42 -17.64 30.40
CA TRP A 208 -0.47 -18.29 31.32
C TRP A 208 -0.02 -19.68 30.87
N ARG A 209 -0.78 -20.30 29.96
CA ARG A 209 -0.48 -21.59 29.37
C ARG A 209 0.73 -21.59 28.43
N LEU A 210 1.26 -20.41 28.09
CA LEU A 210 2.43 -20.24 27.24
C LEU A 210 3.56 -19.55 28.02
N SER A 211 4.56 -20.31 28.45
CA SER A 211 5.65 -19.80 29.29
C SER A 211 6.46 -18.66 28.65
N ALA A 212 6.49 -18.60 27.32
CA ALA A 212 7.13 -17.51 26.57
C ALA A 212 6.49 -16.13 26.86
N LEU A 213 5.27 -16.09 27.39
CA LEU A 213 4.56 -14.84 27.71
C LEU A 213 4.85 -14.32 29.13
N ASP A 214 5.47 -15.12 30.01
CA ASP A 214 5.65 -14.79 31.44
C ASP A 214 6.46 -13.50 31.70
N ARG A 215 7.30 -13.11 30.74
CA ARG A 215 8.14 -11.89 30.84
C ARG A 215 7.39 -10.60 30.49
N TYR A 216 6.17 -10.71 29.98
CA TYR A 216 5.38 -9.58 29.52
C TYR A 216 4.22 -9.30 30.49
N THR A 217 3.94 -8.02 30.71
CA THR A 217 2.74 -7.64 31.45
C THR A 217 1.51 -7.80 30.54
N LEU A 218 0.59 -8.69 30.94
CA LEU A 218 -0.70 -8.82 30.24
C LEU A 218 -1.58 -7.61 30.58
N VAL A 219 -2.00 -6.89 29.55
CA VAL A 219 -2.93 -5.76 29.66
C VAL A 219 -4.24 -6.08 28.97
N SER A 220 -5.31 -5.43 29.41
CA SER A 220 -6.65 -5.66 28.87
C SER A 220 -7.34 -4.32 28.63
N ASN A 221 -7.94 -4.14 27.46
CA ASN A 221 -8.52 -2.87 27.03
C ASN A 221 -9.81 -3.09 26.24
N SER A 222 -10.72 -2.13 26.31
CA SER A 222 -12.08 -2.35 25.84
C SER A 222 -12.25 -2.45 24.33
N ASP A 223 -11.31 -1.97 23.51
CA ASP A 223 -11.50 -1.83 22.05
C ASP A 223 -12.87 -1.14 21.78
N ALA A 224 -13.08 0.01 22.43
CA ALA A 224 -14.39 0.66 22.47
C ALA A 224 -14.80 1.27 21.12
N HIS A 225 -15.77 0.62 20.47
CA HIS A 225 -16.44 1.12 19.26
C HIS A 225 -17.64 2.04 19.55
N SER A 226 -17.95 2.28 20.83
CA SER A 226 -18.97 3.22 21.30
C SER A 226 -18.70 3.59 22.77
N PRO A 227 -19.02 4.81 23.24
CA PRO A 227 -18.68 5.24 24.61
C PRO A 227 -19.20 4.31 25.72
N GLN A 228 -20.38 3.70 25.52
CA GLN A 228 -21.01 2.76 26.45
C GLN A 228 -20.16 1.51 26.73
N LYS A 229 -19.26 1.15 25.81
CA LYS A 229 -18.43 -0.06 25.86
C LYS A 229 -17.11 0.16 26.58
N LEU A 230 -16.79 1.39 26.99
CA LEU A 230 -15.62 1.67 27.83
C LEU A 230 -15.61 0.77 29.07
N ALA A 231 -14.41 0.37 29.47
CA ALA A 231 -14.16 -0.39 30.68
C ALA A 231 -14.83 -1.79 30.76
N ARG A 232 -15.30 -2.35 29.64
CA ARG A 232 -15.62 -3.79 29.60
C ARG A 232 -14.38 -4.66 29.79
N GLU A 233 -13.23 -4.09 29.43
CA GLU A 233 -11.88 -4.52 29.78
C GLU A 233 -11.08 -3.28 30.17
N ALA A 234 -10.20 -3.39 31.16
CA ALA A 234 -9.40 -2.28 31.66
C ALA A 234 -8.22 -2.76 32.51
N ASN A 235 -7.35 -1.82 32.90
CA ASN A 235 -6.15 -2.05 33.68
C ASN A 235 -6.22 -1.35 35.05
N LEU A 236 -5.65 -1.97 36.07
CA LEU A 236 -5.67 -1.47 37.45
C LEU A 236 -4.27 -1.05 37.90
N PHE A 237 -4.14 0.19 38.36
CA PHE A 237 -2.86 0.76 38.77
C PHE A 237 -2.88 1.21 40.22
N ASN A 238 -1.70 1.25 40.82
CA ASN A 238 -1.42 1.90 42.10
C ASN A 238 -0.11 2.70 42.02
N THR A 239 -0.12 3.78 41.24
CA THR A 239 1.05 4.64 41.01
C THR A 239 0.69 6.10 41.15
N GLU A 240 1.63 7.00 40.85
CA GLU A 240 1.28 8.36 40.48
C GLU A 240 0.46 8.36 39.18
N LEU A 241 -0.46 9.32 39.04
CA LEU A 241 -1.28 9.49 37.84
C LEU A 241 -0.47 10.26 36.78
N SER A 242 0.57 9.63 36.22
CA SER A 242 1.45 10.23 35.22
C SER A 242 1.85 9.21 34.15
N TYR A 243 2.16 9.68 32.95
CA TYR A 243 2.57 8.84 31.83
C TYR A 243 3.80 7.98 32.16
N PRO A 244 4.90 8.53 32.74
CA PRO A 244 6.04 7.71 33.11
C PRO A 244 5.69 6.62 34.13
N ALA A 245 4.92 6.95 35.17
CA ALA A 245 4.59 6.00 36.24
C ALA A 245 3.72 4.83 35.73
N ILE A 246 2.80 5.10 34.80
CA ILE A 246 2.00 4.06 34.13
C ILE A 246 2.92 3.09 33.37
N PHE A 247 3.82 3.59 32.52
CA PHE A 247 4.66 2.73 31.71
C PHE A 247 5.76 2.02 32.51
N GLU A 248 6.28 2.62 33.58
CA GLU A 248 7.20 1.91 34.49
C GLU A 248 6.50 0.78 35.25
N ALA A 249 5.22 0.94 35.62
CA ALA A 249 4.43 -0.16 36.19
C ALA A 249 4.20 -1.29 35.17
N LEU A 250 3.94 -0.95 33.91
CA LEU A 250 3.78 -1.96 32.84
C LEU A 250 5.10 -2.66 32.49
N LYS A 251 6.23 -1.95 32.46
CA LYS A 251 7.55 -2.56 32.19
C LYS A 251 8.02 -3.48 33.31
N SER A 252 7.75 -3.10 34.56
CA SER A 252 8.15 -3.89 35.72
C SER A 252 7.20 -5.06 36.02
N GLY A 253 5.93 -4.96 35.64
CA GLY A 253 4.89 -5.93 35.99
C GLY A 253 4.64 -6.05 37.49
N ASN A 254 5.16 -5.12 38.30
CA ASN A 254 5.17 -5.23 39.75
C ASN A 254 3.73 -5.19 40.31
N PRO A 255 3.29 -6.21 41.07
CA PRO A 255 1.92 -6.30 41.61
C PRO A 255 1.54 -5.17 42.58
N ASP A 256 2.50 -4.45 43.16
CA ASP A 256 2.25 -3.29 44.02
C ASP A 256 1.85 -2.03 43.24
N THR A 257 2.27 -1.94 41.98
CA THR A 257 2.05 -0.79 41.08
C THR A 257 1.09 -1.10 39.94
N PHE A 258 1.09 -2.33 39.42
CA PHE A 258 0.14 -2.86 38.44
C PHE A 258 -0.69 -3.97 39.11
N LEU A 259 -1.90 -3.60 39.54
CA LEU A 259 -2.74 -4.44 40.37
C LEU A 259 -3.46 -5.55 39.60
N GLY A 260 -3.34 -5.57 38.27
CA GLY A 260 -3.99 -6.56 37.40
C GLY A 260 -4.97 -5.95 36.40
N THR A 261 -5.80 -6.81 35.82
CA THR A 261 -6.75 -6.45 34.75
C THR A 261 -8.21 -6.67 35.15
N ILE A 262 -9.10 -5.90 34.54
CA ILE A 262 -10.53 -6.17 34.46
C ILE A 262 -10.75 -6.86 33.12
N GLU A 263 -11.35 -8.04 33.15
CA GLU A 263 -11.55 -8.87 31.98
C GLU A 263 -13.02 -9.00 31.63
N PHE A 264 -13.27 -9.10 30.33
CA PHE A 264 -14.50 -9.65 29.81
C PHE A 264 -14.44 -11.18 29.91
N PHE A 265 -15.58 -11.86 30.03
CA PHE A 265 -15.57 -13.32 29.98
C PHE A 265 -15.21 -13.77 28.56
N PRO A 266 -14.10 -14.51 28.35
CA PRO A 266 -13.59 -14.78 27.02
C PRO A 266 -14.58 -15.59 26.17
N GLU A 267 -15.47 -16.37 26.79
CA GLU A 267 -16.53 -17.14 26.12
C GLU A 267 -17.56 -16.26 25.43
N GLU A 268 -17.80 -15.03 25.88
CA GLU A 268 -18.66 -14.08 25.14
C GLU A 268 -17.98 -13.61 23.84
N GLY A 269 -16.65 -13.75 23.73
CA GLY A 269 -15.88 -13.43 22.55
C GLY A 269 -16.37 -14.13 21.28
N LYS A 270 -16.42 -13.41 20.16
CA LYS A 270 -16.95 -13.90 18.87
C LYS A 270 -16.26 -15.13 18.29
N TYR A 271 -15.01 -15.37 18.69
CA TYR A 271 -14.15 -16.41 18.14
C TYR A 271 -13.47 -17.21 19.25
N HIS A 272 -14.10 -17.30 20.42
CA HIS A 272 -13.52 -18.05 21.53
C HIS A 272 -13.30 -19.53 21.16
N TYR A 273 -14.38 -20.19 20.72
CA TYR A 273 -14.37 -21.58 20.28
C TYR A 273 -14.35 -21.72 18.76
N ASP A 274 -14.01 -22.93 18.32
CA ASP A 274 -14.06 -23.30 16.92
C ASP A 274 -15.51 -23.39 16.47
N GLY A 275 -15.82 -23.03 15.23
CA GLY A 275 -17.16 -23.28 14.76
C GLY A 275 -17.48 -22.93 13.33
N HIS A 276 -18.73 -23.24 12.97
CA HIS A 276 -19.31 -22.95 11.67
C HIS A 276 -20.72 -22.42 11.86
N ARG A 277 -20.84 -21.10 11.83
CA ARG A 277 -22.06 -20.33 12.14
C ARG A 277 -23.28 -20.83 11.38
N LYS A 278 -23.13 -21.08 10.08
CA LYS A 278 -24.24 -21.49 9.20
C LYS A 278 -24.87 -22.83 9.58
N CYS A 279 -24.13 -23.70 10.27
CA CYS A 279 -24.62 -25.00 10.76
C CYS A 279 -24.83 -25.02 12.27
N HIS A 280 -24.60 -23.90 12.97
CA HIS A 280 -24.61 -23.81 14.43
C HIS A 280 -23.73 -24.88 15.11
N VAL A 281 -22.55 -25.13 14.53
CA VAL A 281 -21.52 -26.00 15.12
C VAL A 281 -20.57 -25.13 15.92
N CYS A 282 -20.44 -25.41 17.22
CA CYS A 282 -19.52 -24.77 18.15
C CYS A 282 -18.80 -25.88 18.92
N TRP A 283 -17.47 -25.89 18.89
CA TRP A 283 -16.64 -26.96 19.41
C TRP A 283 -15.46 -26.40 20.20
N ASP A 284 -15.16 -27.07 21.31
CA ASP A 284 -13.87 -26.94 21.96
C ASP A 284 -12.75 -27.55 21.07
N PRO A 285 -11.48 -27.19 21.30
CA PRO A 285 -10.37 -27.63 20.45
C PRO A 285 -10.25 -29.15 20.31
N LYS A 286 -10.52 -29.91 21.38
CA LYS A 286 -10.42 -31.36 21.38
C LYS A 286 -11.50 -31.97 20.48
N THR A 287 -12.74 -31.50 20.60
CA THR A 287 -13.84 -31.93 19.72
C THR A 287 -13.52 -31.61 18.25
N THR A 288 -12.93 -30.45 17.95
CA THR A 288 -12.51 -30.12 16.59
C THR A 288 -11.46 -31.08 16.03
N LEU A 289 -10.46 -31.47 16.84
CA LEU A 289 -9.44 -32.43 16.45
C LEU A 289 -10.02 -33.83 16.18
N GLU A 290 -10.97 -34.28 17.00
CA GLU A 290 -11.70 -35.55 16.81
C GLU A 290 -12.50 -35.56 15.49
N HIS A 291 -12.99 -34.40 15.06
CA HIS A 291 -13.70 -34.21 13.78
C HIS A 291 -12.80 -33.75 12.62
N HIS A 292 -11.47 -33.78 12.79
CA HIS A 292 -10.48 -33.36 11.80
C HIS A 292 -10.70 -31.93 11.25
N GLY A 293 -11.29 -31.03 12.05
CA GLY A 293 -11.59 -29.66 11.64
C GLY A 293 -12.73 -29.52 10.63
N ILE A 294 -13.51 -30.57 10.36
CA ILE A 294 -14.55 -30.58 9.31
C ILE A 294 -15.95 -30.64 9.94
N CYS A 295 -16.80 -29.68 9.59
CA CYS A 295 -18.19 -29.63 10.01
C CYS A 295 -18.98 -30.85 9.47
N PRO A 296 -19.63 -31.65 10.33
CA PRO A 296 -20.31 -32.89 9.92
C PRO A 296 -21.59 -32.62 9.13
N GLN A 297 -22.14 -31.40 9.21
CA GLN A 297 -23.38 -31.06 8.52
C GLN A 297 -23.19 -30.66 7.06
N CYS A 298 -22.07 -30.02 6.72
CA CYS A 298 -21.86 -29.46 5.39
C CYS A 298 -20.54 -29.88 4.73
N GLY A 299 -19.65 -30.58 5.46
CA GLY A 299 -18.34 -31.01 4.97
C GLY A 299 -17.32 -29.89 4.76
N LYS A 300 -17.60 -28.65 5.22
CA LYS A 300 -16.65 -27.53 5.16
C LYS A 300 -15.80 -27.46 6.44
N GLY A 301 -14.62 -26.88 6.34
CA GLY A 301 -13.78 -26.60 7.52
C GLY A 301 -14.46 -25.65 8.50
N VAL A 302 -14.22 -25.84 9.80
CA VAL A 302 -14.64 -24.90 10.84
C VAL A 302 -13.65 -23.73 10.94
N THR A 303 -14.13 -22.56 11.34
CA THR A 303 -13.28 -21.43 11.72
C THR A 303 -12.60 -21.78 13.03
N VAL A 304 -11.26 -21.77 13.04
CA VAL A 304 -10.44 -22.05 14.24
C VAL A 304 -10.47 -20.82 15.16
N GLY A 305 -10.96 -21.03 16.39
CA GLY A 305 -11.08 -20.03 17.44
C GLY A 305 -9.78 -19.81 18.22
N VAL A 306 -9.85 -18.85 19.14
CA VAL A 306 -8.76 -18.41 20.00
C VAL A 306 -8.29 -19.53 20.90
N MET A 307 -9.22 -20.25 21.54
CA MET A 307 -8.87 -21.31 22.49
C MET A 307 -8.05 -22.43 21.81
N HIS A 308 -8.39 -22.79 20.57
CA HIS A 308 -7.64 -23.79 19.81
C HIS A 308 -6.22 -23.31 19.48
N ARG A 309 -6.08 -22.03 19.09
CA ARG A 309 -4.78 -21.47 18.77
C ARG A 309 -3.87 -21.42 20.00
N ILE A 310 -4.43 -21.09 21.17
CA ILE A 310 -3.73 -21.16 22.45
C ILE A 310 -3.34 -22.61 22.76
N GLU A 311 -4.26 -23.57 22.66
CA GLU A 311 -3.99 -25.00 22.87
C GLU A 311 -2.82 -25.51 22.02
N THR A 312 -2.71 -24.99 20.79
CA THR A 312 -1.67 -25.39 19.83
C THR A 312 -0.28 -24.88 20.20
N LEU A 313 -0.20 -23.70 20.84
CA LEU A 313 1.06 -23.08 21.25
C LEU A 313 1.42 -23.37 22.71
N ALA A 314 0.43 -23.69 23.54
CA ALA A 314 0.59 -23.89 24.98
C ALA A 314 1.63 -24.96 25.31
N ASP A 315 2.47 -24.66 26.29
CA ASP A 315 3.46 -25.57 26.87
C ASP A 315 3.13 -25.94 28.33
N ARG A 316 2.01 -25.45 28.86
CA ARG A 316 1.48 -25.77 30.18
C ARG A 316 0.02 -26.24 30.13
N ASP A 317 -0.30 -27.14 31.05
CA ASP A 317 -1.66 -27.59 31.31
C ASP A 317 -2.54 -26.45 31.84
N GLU A 318 -3.84 -26.58 31.61
CA GLU A 318 -4.84 -25.62 32.10
C GLU A 318 -4.81 -25.51 33.63
N GLY A 319 -4.87 -24.28 34.15
CA GLY A 319 -4.89 -23.99 35.59
C GLY A 319 -3.51 -23.80 36.23
N LEU A 320 -2.41 -24.03 35.51
CA LEU A 320 -1.07 -23.66 35.99
C LEU A 320 -0.85 -22.14 35.91
N LYS A 321 -0.36 -21.56 37.01
CA LYS A 321 -0.15 -20.11 37.17
C LYS A 321 1.36 -19.79 37.31
N PRO A 322 1.90 -18.79 36.58
CA PRO A 322 3.25 -18.27 36.79
C PRO A 322 3.43 -17.64 38.18
N ASP A 323 4.64 -17.72 38.74
CA ASP A 323 4.93 -17.18 40.08
C ASP A 323 4.68 -15.66 40.18
N ASN A 324 4.91 -14.94 39.09
CA ASN A 324 4.77 -13.49 38.97
C ASN A 324 3.43 -13.02 38.38
N ALA A 325 2.44 -13.92 38.20
CA ALA A 325 1.22 -13.55 37.50
C ALA A 325 0.31 -12.58 38.28
N ASN A 326 0.02 -11.43 37.67
CA ASN A 326 -0.86 -10.40 38.19
C ASN A 326 -2.31 -10.91 38.35
N PRO A 327 -3.09 -10.35 39.30
CA PRO A 327 -4.52 -10.66 39.44
C PRO A 327 -5.34 -10.27 38.20
N PHE A 328 -6.53 -10.85 38.08
CA PHE A 328 -7.53 -10.43 37.10
C PHE A 328 -8.95 -10.54 37.69
N TYR A 329 -9.90 -9.81 37.11
CA TYR A 329 -11.29 -9.77 37.58
C TYR A 329 -12.26 -9.81 36.39
N SER A 330 -12.95 -10.93 36.20
CA SER A 330 -13.97 -11.07 35.15
C SER A 330 -15.27 -10.38 35.55
N LEU A 331 -15.72 -9.38 34.78
CA LEU A 331 -16.93 -8.60 35.06
C LEU A 331 -17.95 -8.72 33.94
N ILE A 332 -19.24 -8.69 34.32
CA ILE A 332 -20.38 -8.54 33.42
C ILE A 332 -20.87 -7.10 33.53
N PRO A 333 -21.07 -6.37 32.42
CA PRO A 333 -21.58 -5.00 32.47
C PRO A 333 -22.88 -4.90 33.26
N LEU A 334 -23.02 -3.86 34.09
CA LEU A 334 -24.18 -3.68 34.96
C LEU A 334 -25.52 -3.68 34.20
N PRO A 335 -25.65 -3.08 33.00
CA PRO A 335 -26.86 -3.18 32.20
C PRO A 335 -27.25 -4.62 31.84
N GLU A 336 -26.30 -5.53 31.64
CA GLU A 336 -26.57 -6.94 31.33
C GLU A 336 -27.07 -7.70 32.56
N ILE A 337 -26.49 -7.45 33.74
CA ILE A 337 -26.99 -8.03 35.01
C ILE A 337 -28.43 -7.57 35.29
N LEU A 338 -28.71 -6.28 35.08
CA LEU A 338 -30.06 -5.72 35.22
C LEU A 338 -31.03 -6.27 34.17
N SER A 339 -30.57 -6.42 32.93
CA SER A 339 -31.33 -7.02 31.84
C SER A 339 -31.78 -8.43 32.20
N GLU A 340 -30.85 -9.24 32.70
CA GLU A 340 -31.13 -10.59 33.12
C GLU A 340 -32.10 -10.61 34.30
N GLY A 341 -31.86 -9.80 35.34
CA GLY A 341 -32.75 -9.72 36.50
C GLY A 341 -34.18 -9.31 36.15
N TYR A 342 -34.35 -8.31 35.28
CA TYR A 342 -35.66 -7.81 34.86
C TYR A 342 -36.33 -8.63 33.75
N GLY A 343 -35.57 -9.39 32.96
CA GLY A 343 -36.09 -10.15 31.81
C GLY A 343 -36.45 -9.35 30.60
N VAL A 344 -35.80 -8.22 30.43
CA VAL A 344 -35.97 -7.33 29.30
C VAL A 344 -34.59 -7.03 28.75
N GLY A 345 -34.46 -6.67 27.47
CA GLY A 345 -33.15 -6.41 26.88
C GLY A 345 -32.38 -5.27 27.57
N PRO A 346 -31.04 -5.25 27.45
CA PRO A 346 -30.15 -4.27 28.11
C PRO A 346 -30.39 -2.83 27.64
N SER A 347 -30.93 -2.66 26.42
CA SER A 347 -31.34 -1.36 25.87
C SER A 347 -32.74 -0.90 26.28
N SER A 348 -33.46 -1.68 27.10
CA SER A 348 -34.83 -1.31 27.50
C SER A 348 -34.84 -0.09 28.42
N LYS A 349 -35.89 0.74 28.32
CA LYS A 349 -36.06 1.90 29.21
C LYS A 349 -35.97 1.51 30.69
N ARG A 350 -36.51 0.35 31.07
CA ARG A 350 -36.48 -0.15 32.45
C ARG A 350 -35.04 -0.40 32.94
N VAL A 351 -34.19 -1.01 32.12
CA VAL A 351 -32.77 -1.21 32.46
C VAL A 351 -32.05 0.12 32.56
N GLN A 352 -32.25 1.03 31.61
CA GLN A 352 -31.59 2.34 31.62
C GLN A 352 -31.96 3.18 32.86
N HIS A 353 -33.24 3.23 33.24
CA HIS A 353 -33.65 3.90 34.48
C HIS A 353 -33.06 3.23 35.73
N GLY A 354 -32.98 1.89 35.74
CA GLY A 354 -32.36 1.14 36.84
C GLY A 354 -30.87 1.44 36.96
N TYR A 355 -30.17 1.44 35.83
CA TYR A 355 -28.74 1.78 35.72
C TYR A 355 -28.47 3.20 36.22
N GLU A 356 -29.19 4.21 35.70
CA GLU A 356 -29.06 5.61 36.15
C GLU A 356 -29.38 5.77 37.65
N SER A 357 -30.40 5.08 38.16
CA SER A 357 -30.76 5.13 39.59
C SER A 357 -29.66 4.57 40.48
N LEU A 358 -29.01 3.47 40.06
CA LEU A 358 -27.91 2.87 40.79
C LEU A 358 -26.68 3.77 40.76
N LEU A 359 -26.32 4.31 39.59
CA LEU A 359 -25.21 5.25 39.48
C LEU A 359 -25.38 6.47 40.40
N THR A 360 -26.60 7.00 40.46
CA THR A 360 -26.92 8.16 41.31
C THR A 360 -26.78 7.85 42.81
N LYS A 361 -27.08 6.62 43.24
CA LYS A 361 -27.15 6.25 44.65
C LYS A 361 -25.87 5.57 45.18
N LEU A 362 -25.16 4.85 44.33
CA LEU A 362 -24.03 3.98 44.69
C LEU A 362 -22.70 4.40 44.05
N GLY A 363 -22.71 5.32 43.08
CA GLY A 363 -21.51 5.75 42.35
C GLY A 363 -21.29 4.99 41.05
N SER A 364 -20.06 5.04 40.53
CA SER A 364 -19.73 4.53 39.19
C SER A 364 -19.94 3.02 39.02
N GLU A 365 -20.10 2.57 37.76
CA GLU A 365 -20.38 1.17 37.43
C GLU A 365 -19.33 0.20 38.00
N LEU A 366 -18.04 0.47 37.80
CA LEU A 366 -16.97 -0.39 38.31
C LEU A 366 -16.95 -0.43 39.85
N SER A 367 -17.27 0.69 40.51
CA SER A 367 -17.40 0.72 41.97
C SER A 367 -18.53 -0.21 42.43
N ILE A 368 -19.70 -0.14 41.80
CA ILE A 368 -20.83 -1.03 42.09
C ILE A 368 -20.46 -2.50 41.86
N LEU A 369 -19.84 -2.80 40.71
CA LEU A 369 -19.53 -4.17 40.32
C LEU A 369 -18.46 -4.81 41.19
N ARG A 370 -17.46 -4.05 41.67
CA ARG A 370 -16.28 -4.59 42.35
C ARG A 370 -16.19 -4.23 43.84
N ASP A 371 -16.43 -2.98 44.19
CA ASP A 371 -15.97 -2.40 45.45
C ASP A 371 -17.11 -2.26 46.49
N ILE A 372 -18.34 -1.92 46.08
CA ILE A 372 -19.47 -1.75 47.00
C ILE A 372 -19.85 -3.08 47.67
N PRO A 373 -20.10 -3.10 49.00
CA PRO A 373 -20.56 -4.30 49.71
C PRO A 373 -21.90 -4.84 49.20
N LEU A 374 -22.06 -6.17 49.21
CA LEU A 374 -23.27 -6.82 48.67
C LEU A 374 -24.54 -6.43 49.45
N GLU A 375 -24.42 -6.18 50.75
CA GLU A 375 -25.51 -5.76 51.64
C GLU A 375 -26.08 -4.40 51.23
N GLU A 376 -25.21 -3.49 50.79
CA GLU A 376 -25.62 -2.17 50.33
C GLU A 376 -26.25 -2.23 48.93
N ILE A 377 -25.71 -3.06 48.04
CA ILE A 377 -26.31 -3.34 46.74
C ILE A 377 -27.70 -3.96 46.92
N GLU A 378 -27.87 -4.90 47.85
CA GLU A 378 -29.16 -5.53 48.14
C GLU A 378 -30.18 -4.50 48.63
N ARG A 379 -29.76 -3.60 49.53
CA ARG A 379 -30.62 -2.54 50.09
C ARG A 379 -31.15 -1.58 49.02
N ILE A 380 -30.33 -1.23 48.02
CA ILE A 380 -30.68 -0.21 47.01
C ILE A 380 -31.21 -0.82 45.71
N GLY A 381 -30.54 -1.84 45.18
CA GLY A 381 -30.83 -2.48 43.90
C GLY A 381 -31.63 -3.79 44.00
N GLY A 382 -31.86 -4.29 45.22
CA GLY A 382 -32.65 -5.49 45.49
C GLY A 382 -31.85 -6.79 45.44
N LYS A 383 -32.47 -7.87 45.95
CA LYS A 383 -31.82 -9.17 46.15
C LYS A 383 -31.30 -9.81 44.86
N ILE A 384 -32.03 -9.67 43.76
CA ILE A 384 -31.67 -10.29 42.47
C ILE A 384 -30.38 -9.67 41.93
N LEU A 385 -30.23 -8.34 42.02
CA LEU A 385 -29.01 -7.65 41.59
C LEU A 385 -27.80 -8.04 42.46
N ALA A 386 -27.98 -8.01 43.80
CA ALA A 386 -26.93 -8.40 44.74
C ALA A 386 -26.49 -9.86 44.54
N GLU A 387 -27.45 -10.76 44.27
CA GLU A 387 -27.15 -12.15 43.95
C GLU A 387 -26.38 -12.29 42.63
N GLY A 388 -26.79 -11.55 41.59
CA GLY A 388 -26.09 -11.55 40.31
C GLY A 388 -24.63 -11.10 40.45
N ILE A 389 -24.40 -9.98 41.15
CA ILE A 389 -23.06 -9.46 41.42
C ILE A 389 -22.26 -10.45 42.30
N ARG A 390 -22.89 -11.10 43.29
CA ARG A 390 -22.25 -12.12 44.13
C ARG A 390 -21.77 -13.31 43.31
N ARG A 391 -22.57 -13.78 42.35
CA ARG A 391 -22.22 -14.89 41.45
C ARG A 391 -21.09 -14.52 40.51
N MET A 392 -21.20 -13.36 39.87
CA MET A 392 -20.15 -12.79 39.02
C MET A 392 -18.82 -12.66 39.78
N ARG A 393 -18.80 -12.02 40.96
CA ARG A 393 -17.59 -11.87 41.80
C ARG A 393 -16.96 -13.21 42.23
N LYS A 394 -17.73 -14.31 42.20
CA LYS A 394 -17.26 -15.67 42.51
C LYS A 394 -16.94 -16.50 41.26
N GLY A 395 -17.04 -15.93 40.05
CA GLY A 395 -16.90 -16.65 38.79
C GLY A 395 -17.97 -17.73 38.55
N LYS A 396 -19.09 -17.68 39.27
CA LYS A 396 -20.18 -18.66 39.15
C LYS A 396 -21.15 -18.23 38.06
N VAL A 397 -20.75 -18.43 36.80
CA VAL A 397 -21.52 -18.07 35.62
C VAL A 397 -21.83 -19.28 34.74
N ILE A 398 -22.86 -19.18 33.91
CA ILE A 398 -23.19 -20.16 32.89
C ILE A 398 -22.76 -19.57 31.54
N ALA A 399 -21.73 -20.13 30.93
CA ALA A 399 -21.16 -19.65 29.69
C ALA A 399 -21.63 -20.48 28.48
N GLU A 400 -22.14 -19.78 27.45
CA GLU A 400 -22.35 -20.33 26.11
C GLU A 400 -21.34 -19.66 25.18
N ALA A 401 -20.32 -20.40 24.74
CA ALA A 401 -19.19 -19.84 23.98
C ALA A 401 -19.59 -19.32 22.59
N GLY A 402 -19.04 -18.17 22.23
CA GLY A 402 -19.09 -17.58 20.90
C GLY A 402 -18.17 -18.28 19.90
N PHE A 403 -18.55 -18.22 18.63
CA PHE A 403 -17.85 -18.88 17.54
C PHE A 403 -18.18 -18.23 16.18
N ASP A 404 -17.24 -18.29 15.23
CA ASP A 404 -17.42 -17.88 13.82
C ASP A 404 -18.17 -16.53 13.63
N GLY A 405 -17.82 -15.54 14.45
CA GLY A 405 -18.34 -14.16 14.37
C GLY A 405 -19.60 -13.91 15.20
N GLU A 406 -20.17 -14.93 15.86
CA GLU A 406 -21.28 -14.80 16.81
C GLU A 406 -20.74 -14.64 18.24
N PHE A 407 -21.22 -13.61 18.94
CA PHE A 407 -20.93 -13.45 20.36
C PHE A 407 -21.52 -14.60 21.17
N GLY A 408 -20.78 -15.05 22.18
CA GLY A 408 -21.30 -15.94 23.20
C GLY A 408 -22.27 -15.23 24.14
N VAL A 409 -22.74 -15.96 25.15
CA VAL A 409 -23.67 -15.43 26.15
C VAL A 409 -23.24 -15.92 27.52
N ILE A 410 -22.95 -15.00 28.44
CA ILE A 410 -22.86 -15.30 29.87
C ILE A 410 -24.23 -15.09 30.54
N LYS A 411 -24.64 -16.02 31.39
CA LYS A 411 -25.86 -15.95 32.21
C LYS A 411 -25.51 -16.17 33.68
N LEU A 412 -26.18 -15.44 34.57
CA LEU A 412 -26.03 -15.56 36.03
C LEU A 412 -27.10 -16.48 36.66
N PHE A 413 -28.23 -16.69 35.98
CA PHE A 413 -29.36 -17.44 36.50
C PHE A 413 -29.89 -18.46 35.50
N GLU A 414 -30.28 -19.63 36.00
CA GLU A 414 -31.12 -20.53 35.21
C GLU A 414 -32.54 -19.97 35.07
N LYS A 415 -33.20 -20.28 33.95
CA LYS A 415 -34.54 -19.75 33.64
C LYS A 415 -35.58 -20.07 34.73
N GLN A 416 -35.53 -21.28 35.30
CA GLN A 416 -36.46 -21.72 36.35
C GLN A 416 -36.16 -21.05 37.71
N GLU A 417 -34.88 -20.85 38.03
CA GLU A 417 -34.43 -20.21 39.26
C GLU A 417 -34.84 -18.73 39.29
N ARG A 418 -34.75 -18.06 38.15
CA ARG A 418 -35.17 -16.67 38.00
C ARG A 418 -36.68 -16.47 38.20
N GLU A 419 -37.51 -17.36 37.66
CA GLU A 419 -38.97 -17.34 37.86
C GLU A 419 -39.33 -17.59 39.33
N SER A 420 -38.59 -18.46 40.03
CA SER A 420 -38.76 -18.74 41.47
C SER A 420 -38.36 -17.54 42.37
N LEU A 421 -37.19 -16.93 42.12
CA LEU A 421 -36.70 -15.77 42.87
C LEU A 421 -37.59 -14.53 42.68
N THR A 422 -38.16 -14.35 41.49
CA THR A 422 -39.09 -13.26 41.19
C THR A 422 -40.46 -13.50 41.86
N ALA A 423 -40.90 -14.75 41.97
CA ALA A 423 -42.17 -15.12 42.60
C ALA A 423 -42.15 -15.05 44.13
N GLN A 424 -40.99 -15.25 44.77
CA GLN A 424 -40.82 -15.16 46.24
C GLN A 424 -40.72 -13.71 46.77
N LEU A 425 -40.55 -12.69 45.90
CA LEU A 425 -40.33 -11.29 46.28
C LEU A 425 -41.50 -10.35 45.90
N GLY A 426 -42.73 -10.82 46.09
CA GLY A 426 -43.91 -10.00 45.84
C GLY A 426 -44.05 -8.82 46.82
N PHE A 427 -43.50 -7.65 46.50
CA PHE A 427 -43.98 -6.33 46.94
C PHE A 427 -43.31 -5.21 46.11
N PHE A 428 -43.97 -4.76 45.04
CA PHE A 428 -43.83 -3.40 44.50
C PHE A 428 -45.22 -2.90 44.10
N PRO A 429 -45.58 -1.62 44.34
CA PRO A 429 -46.94 -1.14 44.13
C PRO A 429 -47.26 -1.11 42.63
N ALA A 430 -48.39 -1.74 42.27
CA ALA A 430 -48.93 -1.70 40.93
C ALA A 430 -49.40 -0.28 40.58
N ALA A 431 -48.72 0.37 39.62
CA ALA A 431 -49.35 1.43 38.83
C ALA A 431 -50.09 0.77 37.66
N SER A 432 -51.41 0.93 37.66
CA SER A 432 -52.36 0.46 36.65
C SER A 432 -52.04 0.97 35.24
N GLY A 433 -52.05 0.08 34.25
CA GLY A 433 -52.02 0.47 32.83
C GLY A 433 -51.88 -0.71 31.86
N ASN A 434 -53.03 -1.17 31.34
CA ASN A 434 -53.30 -2.02 30.17
C ASN A 434 -52.17 -2.86 29.53
N LYS A 435 -52.35 -4.19 29.58
CA LYS A 435 -51.63 -5.19 28.77
C LYS A 435 -52.14 -5.21 27.31
N PRO A 436 -51.25 -5.18 26.30
CA PRO A 436 -51.52 -5.76 24.98
C PRO A 436 -51.06 -7.23 24.93
N ALA A 437 -51.78 -8.04 24.16
CA ALA A 437 -51.64 -9.50 24.04
C ALA A 437 -50.32 -9.98 23.40
N PRO A 438 -49.84 -11.21 23.71
CA PRO A 438 -48.62 -11.76 23.14
C PRO A 438 -48.84 -12.34 21.72
N PRO A 439 -47.87 -12.21 20.79
CA PRO A 439 -47.90 -12.91 19.52
C PRO A 439 -47.37 -14.36 19.65
N LYS A 440 -47.89 -15.20 18.75
CA LYS A 440 -47.95 -16.67 18.80
C LYS A 440 -46.60 -17.37 18.68
N THR A 441 -46.37 -18.36 19.55
CA THR A 441 -45.29 -19.36 19.49
C THR A 441 -45.42 -20.29 18.27
N ARG A 442 -44.36 -20.41 17.46
CA ARG A 442 -44.19 -21.49 16.47
C ARG A 442 -43.64 -22.75 17.16
N LYS A 443 -44.26 -23.89 16.83
CA LYS A 443 -44.04 -25.23 17.40
C LYS A 443 -42.60 -25.72 17.21
N LYS A 444 -41.97 -26.23 18.27
CA LYS A 444 -40.81 -27.14 18.19
C LYS A 444 -41.29 -28.50 17.65
N MET A 445 -40.74 -28.93 16.52
CA MET A 445 -40.81 -30.32 16.07
C MET A 445 -39.70 -31.10 16.78
N THR A 446 -40.07 -32.15 17.50
CA THR A 446 -39.16 -33.16 18.04
C THR A 446 -38.78 -34.15 16.92
N PRO A 447 -37.49 -34.48 16.74
CA PRO A 447 -37.11 -35.64 15.94
C PRO A 447 -37.35 -36.90 16.77
N ARG A 448 -38.15 -37.82 16.22
CA ARG A 448 -38.31 -39.19 16.72
C ARG A 448 -37.01 -39.96 16.51
N VAL A 449 -36.49 -40.54 17.59
CA VAL A 449 -35.52 -41.63 17.58
C VAL A 449 -36.17 -42.83 16.89
N ALA A 450 -35.52 -43.36 15.86
CA ALA A 450 -35.84 -44.66 15.27
C ALA A 450 -34.59 -45.53 15.38
N GLU A 451 -34.56 -46.37 16.41
CA GLU A 451 -33.68 -47.53 16.46
C GLU A 451 -34.18 -48.58 15.47
N LYS A 452 -33.27 -49.15 14.67
CA LYS A 452 -33.32 -50.56 14.23
C LYS A 452 -31.99 -51.01 13.61
N SER A 453 -31.31 -51.85 14.39
CA SER A 453 -30.69 -53.15 14.03
C SER A 453 -29.85 -53.30 12.75
N ASN A 454 -28.55 -53.50 12.98
CA ASN A 454 -27.70 -54.65 12.60
C ASN A 454 -27.78 -55.32 11.22
N ASN A 455 -26.56 -55.71 10.79
CA ASN A 455 -26.13 -56.65 9.74
C ASN A 455 -25.88 -56.01 8.36
N SER A 456 -24.74 -56.24 7.67
CA SER A 456 -23.62 -57.16 7.91
C SER A 456 -22.59 -57.10 6.76
N TYR A 457 -21.36 -57.56 7.05
CA TYR A 457 -20.29 -58.08 6.15
C TYR A 457 -19.49 -57.05 5.30
N ARG A 458 -18.21 -56.80 5.68
CA ARG A 458 -16.93 -57.37 5.16
C ARG A 458 -16.64 -56.88 3.72
N THR A 459 -15.49 -56.27 3.40
CA THR A 459 -14.12 -56.83 3.47
C THR A 459 -13.02 -55.77 3.35
N GLU A 460 -12.00 -55.90 4.21
CA GLU A 460 -10.55 -55.81 3.96
C GLU A 460 -9.85 -54.47 3.62
N SER A 461 -9.06 -54.03 4.60
CA SER A 461 -7.80 -53.29 4.40
C SER A 461 -6.68 -54.24 3.96
N PRO A 462 -5.69 -53.73 3.20
CA PRO A 462 -4.37 -53.48 3.81
C PRO A 462 -3.82 -52.12 3.33
N GLY A 463 -3.30 -51.24 4.18
CA GLY A 463 -2.22 -51.52 5.12
C GLY A 463 -0.88 -51.53 4.38
N LYS A 464 -0.26 -50.36 4.17
CA LYS A 464 1.21 -50.17 4.23
C LYS A 464 1.62 -48.70 4.15
N SER A 465 2.30 -48.30 5.22
CA SER A 465 3.27 -47.22 5.34
C SER A 465 4.11 -47.01 4.07
N LEU A 466 4.30 -45.74 3.72
CA LEU A 466 5.54 -45.24 3.13
C LEU A 466 5.70 -43.76 3.51
N HIS A 467 6.29 -43.54 4.69
CA HIS A 467 7.18 -42.40 4.86
C HIS A 467 8.32 -42.52 3.83
N SER A 468 8.63 -41.37 3.21
CA SER A 468 9.87 -41.01 2.51
C SER A 468 9.74 -40.75 1.01
N LEU A 469 10.36 -39.63 0.62
CA LEU A 469 10.74 -39.17 -0.72
C LEU A 469 9.69 -38.39 -1.52
N ALA A 470 9.63 -37.08 -1.23
CA ALA A 470 9.76 -36.05 -2.26
C ALA A 470 10.12 -34.72 -1.59
N THR A 471 11.43 -34.44 -1.47
CA THR A 471 11.92 -33.06 -1.37
C THR A 471 11.47 -32.33 -2.63
N GLY A 472 10.40 -31.55 -2.52
CA GLY A 472 9.99 -30.61 -3.56
C GLY A 472 11.13 -29.61 -3.84
N PRO A 473 11.24 -29.06 -5.06
CA PRO A 473 12.26 -28.07 -5.36
C PRO A 473 12.04 -26.85 -4.46
N ASN A 474 13.06 -26.52 -3.68
CA ASN A 474 13.14 -25.29 -2.91
C ASN A 474 13.03 -24.08 -3.89
N PRO A 475 12.01 -23.20 -3.77
CA PRO A 475 11.83 -22.07 -4.69
C PRO A 475 12.90 -20.98 -4.56
N ASN A 476 13.70 -21.01 -3.48
CA ASN A 476 14.68 -19.97 -3.15
C ASN A 476 16.11 -20.23 -3.67
N LYS A 477 16.28 -21.15 -4.63
CA LYS A 477 17.55 -21.27 -5.37
C LYS A 477 17.38 -20.60 -6.73
N ALA A 478 18.00 -19.44 -6.94
CA ALA A 478 18.05 -18.80 -8.24
C ALA A 478 18.51 -19.85 -9.29
N PRO A 479 17.68 -20.16 -10.31
CA PRO A 479 18.08 -21.13 -11.30
C PRO A 479 19.35 -20.62 -12.00
N GLY A 480 20.31 -21.51 -12.21
CA GLY A 480 21.48 -21.19 -13.04
C GLY A 480 21.04 -20.76 -14.44
N LEU A 481 21.97 -20.16 -15.20
CA LEU A 481 21.71 -19.80 -16.60
C LEU A 481 21.32 -21.05 -17.39
N ASN A 482 20.29 -20.96 -18.23
CA ASN A 482 19.99 -22.04 -19.20
C ASN A 482 21.00 -22.07 -20.35
N THR A 483 20.89 -23.06 -21.22
CA THR A 483 21.83 -23.27 -22.33
C THR A 483 21.94 -22.05 -23.25
N GLU A 484 20.83 -21.43 -23.64
CA GLU A 484 20.82 -20.26 -24.53
C GLU A 484 21.44 -19.02 -23.87
N GLN A 485 21.15 -18.80 -22.59
CA GLN A 485 21.76 -17.72 -21.81
C GLN A 485 23.25 -17.96 -21.60
N GLN A 486 23.68 -19.20 -21.35
CA GLN A 486 25.09 -19.57 -21.24
C GLN A 486 25.81 -19.29 -22.57
N GLU A 487 25.22 -19.67 -23.70
CA GLU A 487 25.78 -19.40 -25.02
C GLU A 487 25.96 -17.89 -25.26
N ALA A 488 24.97 -17.08 -24.89
CA ALA A 488 25.07 -15.62 -24.98
C ALA A 488 26.17 -15.03 -24.07
N VAL A 489 26.34 -15.58 -22.87
CA VAL A 489 27.36 -15.13 -21.90
C VAL A 489 28.78 -15.44 -22.38
N VAL A 490 29.00 -16.60 -23.01
CA VAL A 490 30.34 -17.00 -23.48
C VAL A 490 30.68 -16.46 -24.88
N CYS A 491 29.70 -15.92 -25.60
CA CYS A 491 29.91 -15.32 -26.93
C CYS A 491 30.60 -13.96 -26.82
N THR A 492 31.93 -13.98 -26.81
CA THR A 492 32.80 -12.78 -26.69
C THR A 492 33.58 -12.46 -27.97
N GLU A 493 33.69 -13.39 -28.91
CA GLU A 493 34.54 -13.23 -30.10
C GLU A 493 33.87 -12.42 -31.23
N HIS A 494 32.55 -12.27 -31.19
CA HIS A 494 31.76 -11.56 -32.20
C HIS A 494 30.90 -10.48 -31.53
N SER A 495 30.49 -9.48 -32.32
CA SER A 495 29.34 -8.66 -31.93
C SER A 495 28.10 -9.55 -31.85
N LEU A 496 27.14 -9.19 -31.01
CA LEU A 496 26.04 -10.08 -30.64
C LEU A 496 24.72 -9.33 -30.66
N ILE A 497 23.70 -9.93 -31.29
CA ILE A 497 22.30 -9.52 -31.13
C ILE A 497 21.52 -10.66 -30.48
N ILE A 498 20.85 -10.35 -29.38
CA ILE A 498 20.06 -11.31 -28.61
C ILE A 498 18.59 -10.92 -28.76
N ALA A 499 17.83 -11.69 -29.53
CA ALA A 499 16.38 -11.59 -29.60
C ALA A 499 15.75 -12.37 -28.45
N ALA A 500 15.14 -11.66 -27.51
CA ALA A 500 14.70 -12.23 -26.24
C ALA A 500 13.23 -11.92 -25.99
N GLY A 501 12.44 -12.95 -25.67
CA GLY A 501 11.04 -12.77 -25.32
C GLY A 501 10.85 -12.09 -23.97
N PRO A 502 9.60 -11.76 -23.57
CA PRO A 502 9.30 -11.24 -22.25
C PRO A 502 9.73 -12.24 -21.18
N GLY A 503 10.25 -11.75 -20.06
CA GLY A 503 10.56 -12.59 -18.89
C GLY A 503 11.63 -13.67 -19.12
N THR A 504 12.46 -13.56 -20.16
CA THR A 504 13.51 -14.54 -20.50
C THR A 504 14.85 -14.30 -19.81
N GLY A 505 14.92 -13.32 -18.89
CA GLY A 505 16.14 -12.99 -18.16
C GLY A 505 17.14 -12.15 -18.95
N LYS A 506 16.68 -11.14 -19.71
CA LYS A 506 17.54 -10.23 -20.51
C LYS A 506 18.65 -9.57 -19.69
N THR A 507 18.25 -8.86 -18.62
CA THR A 507 19.18 -8.15 -17.74
C THR A 507 20.09 -9.11 -16.97
N LEU A 508 19.59 -10.29 -16.57
CA LEU A 508 20.42 -11.36 -15.99
C LEU A 508 21.51 -11.83 -16.97
N THR A 509 21.14 -12.02 -18.23
CA THR A 509 22.07 -12.46 -19.29
C THR A 509 23.16 -11.42 -19.54
N LEU A 510 22.78 -10.14 -19.68
CA LEU A 510 23.73 -9.04 -19.86
C LEU A 510 24.70 -8.90 -18.68
N THR A 511 24.18 -8.85 -17.45
CA THR A 511 25.02 -8.69 -16.25
C THR A 511 25.98 -9.87 -16.07
N ARG A 512 25.54 -11.10 -16.36
CA ARG A 512 26.40 -12.30 -16.33
C ARG A 512 27.44 -12.29 -17.45
N ARG A 513 27.11 -11.79 -18.64
CA ARG A 513 28.06 -11.63 -19.73
C ARG A 513 29.15 -10.62 -19.37
N ILE A 514 28.77 -9.47 -18.82
CA ILE A 514 29.72 -8.46 -18.36
C ILE A 514 30.62 -9.02 -17.26
N ALA A 515 30.06 -9.71 -16.26
CA ALA A 515 30.84 -10.37 -15.23
C ALA A 515 31.80 -11.45 -15.80
N HIS A 516 31.39 -12.16 -16.86
CA HIS A 516 32.24 -13.12 -17.56
C HIS A 516 33.42 -12.44 -18.26
N LEU A 517 33.19 -11.31 -18.94
CA LEU A 517 34.27 -10.50 -19.56
C LEU A 517 35.31 -10.07 -18.53
N LEU A 518 34.86 -9.58 -17.38
CA LEU A 518 35.74 -9.15 -16.28
C LEU A 518 36.52 -10.33 -15.67
N LYS A 519 35.83 -11.40 -15.27
CA LYS A 519 36.43 -12.49 -14.49
C LYS A 519 37.17 -13.53 -15.30
N LYS A 520 36.74 -13.80 -16.54
CA LYS A 520 37.28 -14.91 -17.37
C LYS A 520 38.08 -14.42 -18.57
N LYS A 521 37.75 -13.27 -19.13
CA LYS A 521 38.51 -12.64 -20.23
C LYS A 521 39.46 -11.54 -19.74
N SER A 522 39.44 -11.23 -18.44
CA SER A 522 40.29 -10.21 -17.81
C SER A 522 40.22 -8.84 -18.51
N VAL A 523 39.02 -8.49 -19.00
CA VAL A 523 38.76 -7.19 -19.61
C VAL A 523 38.90 -6.09 -18.55
N PRO A 524 39.63 -4.99 -18.81
CA PRO A 524 39.69 -3.85 -17.90
C PRO A 524 38.30 -3.24 -17.67
N PRO A 525 37.86 -2.97 -16.42
CA PRO A 525 36.51 -2.43 -16.15
C PRO A 525 36.20 -1.11 -16.87
N VAL A 526 37.21 -0.24 -16.99
CA VAL A 526 37.13 1.03 -17.75
C VAL A 526 36.77 0.83 -19.22
N GLN A 527 37.01 -0.37 -19.78
CA GLN A 527 36.68 -0.72 -21.15
C GLN A 527 35.22 -1.14 -21.39
N ILE A 528 34.41 -1.19 -20.32
CA ILE A 528 33.03 -1.65 -20.37
C ILE A 528 32.06 -0.48 -20.31
N LEU A 529 31.18 -0.42 -21.32
CA LEU A 529 30.04 0.47 -21.40
C LEU A 529 28.75 -0.35 -21.40
N ALA A 530 27.85 -0.10 -20.46
CA ALA A 530 26.51 -0.64 -20.46
C ALA A 530 25.48 0.49 -20.56
N ILE A 531 24.61 0.41 -21.58
CA ILE A 531 23.60 1.42 -21.89
C ILE A 531 22.21 0.86 -21.62
N THR A 532 21.43 1.58 -20.82
CA THR A 532 20.03 1.25 -20.51
C THR A 532 19.08 2.38 -20.95
N PHE A 533 17.77 2.12 -20.97
CA PHE A 533 16.77 3.11 -21.40
C PHE A 533 16.29 4.05 -20.27
N THR A 534 16.34 3.58 -19.02
CA THR A 534 15.90 4.31 -17.81
C THR A 534 17.00 4.33 -16.76
N ASN A 535 17.00 5.35 -15.89
CA ASN A 535 17.98 5.48 -14.81
C ASN A 535 17.84 4.32 -13.82
N LYS A 536 16.61 3.96 -13.46
CA LYS A 536 16.33 2.78 -12.64
C LYS A 536 16.94 1.49 -13.17
N ALA A 537 16.87 1.24 -14.48
CA ALA A 537 17.49 0.05 -15.07
C ALA A 537 19.02 0.10 -15.01
N ALA A 538 19.63 1.30 -15.06
CA ALA A 538 21.06 1.46 -14.83
C ALA A 538 21.43 1.16 -13.38
N GLU A 539 20.67 1.69 -12.41
CA GLU A 539 20.86 1.45 -10.97
C GLU A 539 20.74 -0.03 -10.61
N GLU A 540 19.69 -0.71 -11.08
CA GLU A 540 19.48 -2.16 -10.90
C GLU A 540 20.63 -2.98 -11.51
N MET A 541 21.15 -2.53 -12.67
CA MET A 541 22.31 -3.17 -13.30
C MET A 541 23.59 -2.97 -12.48
N VAL A 542 23.81 -1.77 -11.92
CA VAL A 542 24.92 -1.46 -11.01
C VAL A 542 24.86 -2.34 -9.76
N GLU A 543 23.69 -2.45 -9.13
CA GLU A 543 23.50 -3.26 -7.92
C GLU A 543 23.82 -4.73 -8.17
N ARG A 544 23.25 -5.30 -9.24
CA ARG A 544 23.51 -6.70 -9.65
C ARG A 544 24.97 -6.93 -9.98
N LEU A 545 25.62 -6.02 -10.70
CA LEU A 545 27.04 -6.15 -11.02
C LEU A 545 27.90 -6.02 -9.77
N THR A 546 27.57 -5.13 -8.85
CA THR A 546 28.25 -4.98 -7.56
C THR A 546 28.24 -6.29 -6.77
N GLN A 547 27.09 -6.97 -6.71
CA GLN A 547 27.00 -8.30 -6.09
C GLN A 547 27.86 -9.37 -6.80
N LEU A 548 28.04 -9.24 -8.13
CA LEU A 548 28.79 -10.20 -8.92
C LEU A 548 30.31 -9.95 -8.92
N VAL A 549 30.78 -8.70 -8.95
CA VAL A 549 32.20 -8.34 -9.18
C VAL A 549 32.80 -7.40 -8.12
N GLY A 550 32.01 -6.93 -7.16
CA GLY A 550 32.43 -6.01 -6.09
C GLY A 550 32.33 -4.52 -6.47
N THR A 551 32.21 -3.67 -5.45
CA THR A 551 31.96 -2.22 -5.58
C THR A 551 33.06 -1.49 -6.35
N ASP A 552 34.33 -1.75 -6.02
CA ASP A 552 35.48 -1.06 -6.65
C ASP A 552 35.60 -1.35 -8.15
N THR A 553 35.27 -2.57 -8.56
CA THR A 553 35.26 -2.97 -9.97
C THR A 553 34.10 -2.30 -10.71
N THR A 554 32.90 -2.33 -10.14
CA THR A 554 31.71 -1.73 -10.75
C THR A 554 31.84 -0.22 -10.89
N ALA A 555 32.44 0.47 -9.91
CA ALA A 555 32.65 1.93 -9.94
C ALA A 555 33.53 2.41 -11.10
N GLN A 556 34.42 1.56 -11.62
CA GLN A 556 35.28 1.87 -12.77
C GLN A 556 34.59 1.71 -14.12
N MET A 557 33.43 1.06 -14.16
CA MET A 557 32.67 0.82 -15.39
C MET A 557 31.77 2.01 -15.72
N THR A 558 31.41 2.17 -16.99
CA THR A 558 30.41 3.17 -17.39
C THR A 558 29.05 2.50 -17.58
N ILE A 559 28.13 2.68 -16.63
CA ILE A 559 26.75 2.15 -16.68
C ILE A 559 25.79 3.35 -16.64
N LYS A 560 25.19 3.70 -17.79
CA LYS A 560 24.43 4.95 -17.95
C LYS A 560 23.28 4.78 -18.94
N THR A 561 22.33 5.72 -18.94
CA THR A 561 21.42 5.89 -20.08
C THR A 561 22.12 6.61 -21.24
N PHE A 562 21.54 6.59 -22.45
CA PHE A 562 22.07 7.35 -23.59
C PHE A 562 22.32 8.83 -23.26
N HIS A 563 21.35 9.48 -22.62
CA HIS A 563 21.42 10.90 -22.29
C HIS A 563 22.47 11.17 -21.22
N ALA A 564 22.53 10.34 -20.17
CA ALA A 564 23.56 10.46 -19.14
C ALA A 564 24.98 10.19 -19.67
N LEU A 565 25.13 9.27 -20.62
CA LEU A 565 26.40 9.03 -21.33
C LEU A 565 26.82 10.26 -22.14
N CYS A 566 25.91 10.81 -22.95
CA CYS A 566 26.18 12.00 -23.76
C CYS A 566 26.47 13.23 -22.89
N ALA A 567 25.72 13.44 -21.80
CA ALA A 567 25.99 14.52 -20.86
C ALA A 567 27.39 14.39 -20.24
N MET A 568 27.81 13.18 -19.85
CA MET A 568 29.17 12.91 -19.38
C MET A 568 30.22 13.27 -20.44
N ILE A 569 30.05 12.80 -21.68
CA ILE A 569 30.98 13.07 -22.79
C ILE A 569 31.08 14.57 -23.08
N LEU A 570 29.94 15.25 -23.18
CA LEU A 570 29.87 16.69 -23.44
C LEU A 570 30.50 17.51 -22.32
N ARG A 571 30.38 17.09 -21.05
CA ARG A 571 31.07 17.74 -19.93
C ARG A 571 32.57 17.49 -19.95
N GLU A 572 33.00 16.26 -20.24
CA GLU A 572 34.42 15.91 -20.41
C GLU A 572 35.06 16.72 -21.55
N GLN A 573 34.30 17.00 -22.62
CA GLN A 573 34.77 17.61 -23.87
C GLN A 573 34.14 18.97 -24.19
N HIS A 574 33.75 19.71 -23.15
CA HIS A 574 32.98 20.95 -23.28
C HIS A 574 33.62 22.00 -24.20
N GLU A 575 34.95 22.17 -24.14
CA GLU A 575 35.69 23.08 -25.02
C GLU A 575 35.54 22.71 -26.49
N ALA A 576 35.70 21.42 -26.82
CA ALA A 576 35.56 20.92 -28.19
C ALA A 576 34.11 20.96 -28.69
N ALA A 577 33.14 20.81 -27.77
CA ALA A 577 31.72 20.95 -28.07
C ALA A 577 31.25 22.42 -28.17
N GLY A 578 32.09 23.40 -27.78
CA GLY A 578 31.73 24.82 -27.80
C GLY A 578 30.65 25.20 -26.78
N ILE A 579 30.55 24.46 -25.68
CA ILE A 579 29.54 24.66 -24.61
C ILE A 579 30.22 24.90 -23.26
N ALA A 580 29.47 25.48 -22.32
CA ALA A 580 29.96 25.67 -20.96
C ALA A 580 30.18 24.33 -20.25
N ARG A 581 31.24 24.21 -19.42
CA ARG A 581 31.53 22.97 -18.66
C ARG A 581 30.37 22.50 -17.78
N GLN A 582 29.62 23.45 -17.23
CA GLN A 582 28.48 23.21 -16.34
C GLN A 582 27.18 23.67 -17.02
N PHE A 583 27.00 23.35 -18.31
CA PHE A 583 25.76 23.66 -19.02
C PHE A 583 24.53 23.10 -18.29
N THR A 584 23.42 23.83 -18.36
CA THR A 584 22.14 23.37 -17.80
C THR A 584 21.38 22.53 -18.81
N ILE A 585 20.76 21.44 -18.36
CA ILE A 585 19.85 20.61 -19.15
C ILE A 585 18.43 21.13 -18.96
N CYS A 586 17.80 21.61 -20.03
CA CYS A 586 16.43 22.13 -19.99
C CYS A 586 15.41 21.01 -19.85
N SER A 587 14.53 21.13 -18.85
CA SER A 587 13.32 20.33 -18.69
C SER A 587 12.24 20.71 -19.71
N GLU A 588 11.18 19.90 -19.83
CA GLU A 588 10.08 20.18 -20.77
C GLU A 588 9.38 21.52 -20.49
N SER A 589 9.27 21.92 -19.21
CA SER A 589 8.80 23.25 -18.82
C SER A 589 9.76 24.35 -19.26
N ASP A 590 11.07 24.16 -19.09
CA ASP A 590 12.08 25.14 -19.51
C ASP A 590 12.03 25.36 -21.02
N ARG A 591 11.84 24.28 -21.81
CA ARG A 591 11.71 24.37 -23.28
C ARG A 591 10.50 25.21 -23.68
N ARG A 592 9.36 25.04 -23.01
CA ARG A 592 8.13 25.83 -23.24
C ARG A 592 8.33 27.30 -22.87
N THR A 593 8.95 27.56 -21.72
CA THR A 593 9.27 28.92 -21.26
C THR A 593 10.26 29.61 -22.20
N LEU A 594 11.30 28.91 -22.64
CA LEU A 594 12.28 29.44 -23.58
C LEU A 594 11.64 29.77 -24.94
N LEU A 595 10.79 28.89 -25.46
CA LEU A 595 10.06 29.13 -26.71
C LEU A 595 9.08 30.31 -26.59
N LYS A 596 8.44 30.48 -25.43
CA LYS A 596 7.60 31.65 -25.11
C LYS A 596 8.42 32.95 -25.16
N ILE A 597 9.64 32.95 -24.61
CA ILE A 597 10.51 34.13 -24.56
C ILE A 597 11.04 34.48 -25.96
N CYS A 598 11.55 33.50 -26.71
CA CYS A 598 12.18 33.75 -28.01
C CYS A 598 11.18 33.88 -29.16
N CYS A 599 9.94 33.39 -28.99
CA CYS A 599 8.85 33.43 -29.98
C CYS A 599 7.52 33.80 -29.31
N PRO A 600 7.38 35.03 -28.76
CA PRO A 600 6.18 35.48 -28.06
C PRO A 600 4.91 35.50 -28.93
N GLU A 601 5.08 35.54 -30.26
CA GLU A 601 4.00 35.47 -31.25
C GLU A 601 3.24 34.13 -31.27
N LEU A 602 3.82 33.05 -30.73
CA LEU A 602 3.18 31.73 -30.68
C LEU A 602 2.22 31.62 -29.50
N LYS A 603 1.02 31.10 -29.75
CA LYS A 603 0.07 30.75 -28.67
C LYS A 603 0.50 29.46 -27.97
N GLU A 604 0.05 29.28 -26.73
CA GLU A 604 0.43 28.13 -25.90
C GLU A 604 0.18 26.77 -26.57
N LYS A 605 -0.97 26.61 -27.22
CA LYS A 605 -1.32 25.38 -27.95
C LYS A 605 -0.36 25.10 -29.10
N ASP A 606 0.13 26.15 -29.78
CA ASP A 606 1.05 26.02 -30.91
C ASP A 606 2.46 25.67 -30.40
N ARG A 607 2.92 26.26 -29.29
CA ARG A 607 4.26 26.03 -28.71
C ARG A 607 4.55 24.55 -28.49
N SER A 608 3.61 23.82 -27.91
CA SER A 608 3.76 22.37 -27.67
C SER A 608 3.97 21.60 -28.98
N GLN A 609 3.21 21.95 -30.03
CA GLN A 609 3.35 21.33 -31.33
C GLN A 609 4.69 21.67 -32.00
N TYR A 610 5.18 22.90 -31.88
CA TYR A 610 6.49 23.28 -32.40
C TYR A 610 7.63 22.53 -31.69
N LEU A 611 7.57 22.38 -30.37
CA LEU A 611 8.57 21.62 -29.61
C LEU A 611 8.58 20.14 -29.98
N GLU A 612 7.41 19.52 -30.22
CA GLU A 612 7.32 18.14 -30.73
C GLU A 612 8.03 18.00 -32.08
N VAL A 613 7.84 18.95 -32.99
CA VAL A 613 8.48 18.91 -34.33
C VAL A 613 9.98 19.21 -34.24
N ILE A 614 10.42 20.14 -33.37
CA ILE A 614 11.84 20.40 -33.10
C ILE A 614 12.51 19.13 -32.54
N SER A 615 11.88 18.48 -31.56
CA SER A 615 12.38 17.22 -30.99
C SER A 615 12.49 16.12 -32.06
N SER A 616 11.48 15.98 -32.91
CA SER A 616 11.52 15.04 -34.04
C SER A 616 12.67 15.36 -35.01
N ALA A 617 12.89 16.64 -35.33
CA ALA A 617 13.99 17.09 -36.18
C ALA A 617 15.36 16.75 -35.59
N LYS A 618 15.58 17.04 -34.30
CA LYS A 618 16.81 16.69 -33.57
C LYS A 618 17.03 15.18 -33.50
N ASN A 619 15.98 14.41 -33.25
CA ASN A 619 16.05 12.94 -33.25
C ASN A 619 16.38 12.35 -34.63
N GLN A 620 16.16 13.10 -35.72
CA GLN A 620 16.60 12.79 -37.08
C GLN A 620 17.93 13.46 -37.48
N LEU A 621 18.62 14.14 -36.55
CA LEU A 621 19.88 14.85 -36.77
C LEU A 621 19.78 16.01 -37.79
N LEU A 622 18.60 16.64 -37.88
CA LEU A 622 18.37 17.76 -38.78
C LEU A 622 18.61 19.11 -38.08
N THR A 623 19.52 19.91 -38.65
CA THR A 623 19.72 21.32 -38.28
C THR A 623 18.62 22.20 -38.90
N PRO A 624 18.40 23.43 -38.40
CA PRO A 624 17.51 24.38 -39.04
C PRO A 624 17.84 24.63 -40.52
N ASP A 625 19.13 24.61 -40.87
CA ASP A 625 19.62 24.83 -42.24
C ASP A 625 19.35 23.61 -43.12
N ALA A 626 19.60 22.38 -42.64
CA ALA A 626 19.30 21.15 -43.35
C ALA A 626 17.80 21.03 -43.72
N VAL A 627 16.92 21.40 -42.78
CA VAL A 627 15.46 21.45 -43.05
C VAL A 627 15.13 22.49 -44.12
N SER A 628 15.83 23.63 -44.13
CA SER A 628 15.62 24.69 -45.13
C SER A 628 16.08 24.30 -46.54
N GLU A 629 17.09 23.43 -46.65
CA GLU A 629 17.62 22.86 -47.89
C GLU A 629 16.76 21.71 -48.46
N GLY A 630 15.64 21.40 -47.80
CA GLY A 630 14.68 20.40 -48.27
C GLY A 630 14.95 18.98 -47.79
N GLN A 631 15.88 18.77 -46.85
CA GLN A 631 15.98 17.49 -46.14
C GLN A 631 14.71 17.27 -45.32
N ARG A 632 14.03 16.14 -45.57
CA ARG A 632 12.69 15.89 -45.03
C ARG A 632 12.73 15.20 -43.67
N LEU A 633 11.73 15.50 -42.85
CA LEU A 633 11.41 14.78 -41.62
C LEU A 633 10.80 13.41 -42.01
N GLY A 634 11.63 12.39 -42.20
CA GLY A 634 11.20 11.03 -42.52
C GLY A 634 10.82 10.75 -43.99
N GLU A 635 10.67 9.46 -44.32
CA GLU A 635 10.33 8.95 -45.66
C GLU A 635 8.83 9.04 -45.99
N ASP A 636 7.96 9.16 -44.97
CA ASP A 636 6.51 9.28 -45.16
C ASP A 636 6.08 10.74 -45.35
N SER A 637 5.50 11.01 -46.52
CA SER A 637 5.18 12.33 -47.06
C SER A 637 4.09 13.14 -46.33
N ASP A 638 3.57 12.68 -45.19
CA ASP A 638 2.43 13.31 -44.48
C ASP A 638 2.67 13.63 -42.98
N SER A 639 3.88 13.38 -42.44
CA SER A 639 4.26 13.77 -41.08
C SER A 639 5.43 14.77 -41.11
N GLY A 640 5.28 16.08 -41.06
CA GLY A 640 4.16 16.93 -40.65
C GLY A 640 4.80 18.21 -40.10
N LEU A 641 5.21 19.12 -40.97
CA LEU A 641 5.39 20.52 -40.56
C LEU A 641 4.06 20.99 -39.93
N PRO A 642 4.05 21.78 -38.84
CA PRO A 642 2.81 22.16 -38.14
C PRO A 642 1.75 22.70 -39.12
N PRO A 643 0.46 22.32 -39.01
CA PRO A 643 -0.61 22.69 -39.95
C PRO A 643 -0.77 24.20 -40.20
N ASN A 644 -0.23 25.04 -39.31
CA ASN A 644 -0.48 26.49 -39.27
C ASN A 644 0.53 27.33 -40.09
N TRP A 645 1.44 26.72 -40.86
CA TRP A 645 2.48 27.46 -41.61
C TRP A 645 1.96 28.35 -42.75
N LYS A 646 0.72 28.18 -43.20
CA LYS A 646 0.11 28.97 -44.29
C LYS A 646 -0.48 30.33 -43.84
N GLN A 647 -0.34 30.73 -42.58
CA GLN A 647 -0.76 32.06 -42.13
C GLN A 647 0.39 33.07 -42.26
N SER A 648 0.19 34.12 -43.07
CA SER A 648 1.18 35.14 -43.42
C SER A 648 1.77 35.97 -42.27
N LYS A 649 1.36 35.71 -41.02
CA LYS A 649 1.79 36.45 -39.81
C LYS A 649 2.74 35.69 -38.87
N ILE A 650 2.98 34.38 -39.08
CA ILE A 650 3.86 33.56 -38.22
C ILE A 650 5.16 33.23 -38.98
N PRO A 651 6.36 33.34 -38.37
CA PRO A 651 7.61 32.95 -39.02
C PRO A 651 7.63 31.46 -39.44
N SER A 652 8.47 31.11 -40.42
CA SER A 652 8.63 29.72 -40.85
C SER A 652 9.13 28.83 -39.69
N PHE A 653 8.85 27.52 -39.76
CA PHE A 653 9.37 26.54 -38.79
C PHE A 653 10.89 26.65 -38.63
N THR A 654 11.63 26.80 -39.73
CA THR A 654 13.09 26.95 -39.72
C THR A 654 13.55 28.22 -39.01
N ALA A 655 12.82 29.33 -39.13
CA ALA A 655 13.11 30.56 -38.40
C ALA A 655 12.86 30.41 -36.90
N ILE A 656 11.76 29.75 -36.50
CA ILE A 656 11.44 29.46 -35.10
C ILE A 656 12.49 28.52 -34.50
N TYR A 657 12.84 27.44 -35.21
CA TYR A 657 13.87 26.48 -34.76
C TYR A 657 15.23 27.17 -34.60
N ARG A 658 15.63 28.05 -35.54
CA ARG A 658 16.88 28.81 -35.43
C ARG A 658 16.89 29.75 -34.22
N ARG A 659 15.80 30.46 -33.96
CA ARG A 659 15.65 31.31 -32.75
C ARG A 659 15.73 30.50 -31.47
N TYR A 660 15.09 29.32 -31.44
CA TYR A 660 15.12 28.43 -30.30
C TYR A 660 16.54 27.92 -29.99
N GLN A 661 17.28 27.45 -31.00
CA GLN A 661 18.69 27.04 -30.81
C GLN A 661 19.58 28.21 -30.38
N ALA A 662 19.38 29.41 -30.95
CA ALA A 662 20.14 30.60 -30.54
C ALA A 662 19.87 30.98 -29.08
N ALA A 663 18.61 30.87 -28.62
CA ALA A 663 18.22 31.14 -27.25
C ALA A 663 18.84 30.11 -26.26
N LEU A 664 18.90 28.83 -26.62
CA LEU A 664 19.61 27.81 -25.84
C LEU A 664 21.09 28.17 -25.68
N GLN A 665 21.74 28.55 -26.77
CA GLN A 665 23.15 28.94 -26.78
C GLN A 665 23.42 30.20 -25.94
N GLU A 666 22.60 31.24 -26.08
CA GLU A 666 22.72 32.50 -25.31
C GLU A 666 22.60 32.25 -23.80
N GLN A 667 21.72 31.34 -23.40
CA GLN A 667 21.51 30.94 -21.99
C GLN A 667 22.49 29.86 -21.51
N GLN A 668 23.42 29.41 -22.35
CA GLN A 668 24.37 28.33 -22.07
C GLN A 668 23.70 27.03 -21.57
N CYS A 669 22.54 26.72 -22.13
CA CYS A 669 21.80 25.50 -21.84
C CYS A 669 21.63 24.63 -23.08
N VAL A 670 21.29 23.37 -22.86
CA VAL A 670 21.00 22.39 -23.90
C VAL A 670 19.69 21.71 -23.55
N ASP A 671 18.88 21.32 -24.54
CA ASP A 671 17.72 20.47 -24.26
C ASP A 671 18.09 18.98 -24.26
N PHE A 672 17.11 18.14 -23.95
CA PHE A 672 17.32 16.70 -23.82
C PHE A 672 17.79 16.07 -25.15
N ASP A 673 17.24 16.51 -26.28
CA ASP A 673 17.59 15.98 -27.60
C ASP A 673 19.00 16.46 -28.04
N ASP A 674 19.41 17.68 -27.64
CA ASP A 674 20.75 18.23 -27.92
C ASP A 674 21.87 17.38 -27.33
N LEU A 675 21.67 16.70 -26.20
CA LEU A 675 22.69 15.85 -25.59
C LEU A 675 23.23 14.83 -26.59
N ILE A 676 22.34 14.14 -27.29
CA ILE A 676 22.72 13.13 -28.28
C ILE A 676 23.18 13.81 -29.58
N PHE A 677 22.44 14.83 -30.03
CA PHE A 677 22.73 15.55 -31.26
C PHE A 677 24.15 16.15 -31.27
N LEU A 678 24.51 16.91 -30.24
CA LEU A 678 25.81 17.57 -30.11
C LEU A 678 26.94 16.55 -29.94
N THR A 679 26.71 15.44 -29.23
CA THR A 679 27.70 14.38 -29.09
C THR A 679 28.03 13.73 -30.44
N ILE A 680 27.02 13.51 -31.27
CA ILE A 680 27.21 12.96 -32.63
C ILE A 680 27.98 13.96 -33.49
N GLN A 681 27.59 15.24 -33.49
CA GLN A 681 28.32 16.27 -34.21
C GLN A 681 29.78 16.37 -33.76
N LEU A 682 30.03 16.30 -32.46
CA LEU A 682 31.37 16.32 -31.88
C LEU A 682 32.22 15.14 -32.40
N PHE A 683 31.66 13.93 -32.45
CA PHE A 683 32.37 12.75 -32.97
C PHE A 683 32.60 12.80 -34.48
N GLU A 684 31.66 13.35 -35.24
CA GLU A 684 31.82 13.51 -36.70
C GLU A 684 32.86 14.59 -37.05
N ASN A 685 32.91 15.67 -36.27
CA ASN A 685 33.84 16.79 -36.49
C ASN A 685 35.24 16.56 -35.92
N VAL A 686 35.38 15.70 -34.90
CA VAL A 686 36.66 15.44 -34.22
C VAL A 686 36.98 13.93 -34.20
N PRO A 687 37.46 13.35 -35.32
CA PRO A 687 37.68 11.90 -35.43
C PRO A 687 38.66 11.30 -34.41
N GLY A 688 39.64 12.10 -33.95
CA GLY A 688 40.57 11.70 -32.90
C GLY A 688 39.88 11.45 -31.56
N LEU A 689 38.83 12.24 -31.26
CA LEU A 689 38.03 12.07 -30.06
C LEU A 689 37.12 10.84 -30.15
N LEU A 690 36.53 10.58 -31.32
CA LEU A 690 35.79 9.34 -31.55
C LEU A 690 36.69 8.11 -31.31
N SER A 691 37.91 8.14 -31.84
CA SER A 691 38.90 7.06 -31.64
C SER A 691 39.28 6.88 -30.16
N HIS A 692 39.36 7.97 -29.39
CA HIS A 692 39.58 7.92 -27.94
C HIS A 692 38.45 7.14 -27.25
N TYR A 693 37.18 7.47 -27.52
CA TYR A 693 36.05 6.79 -26.91
C TYR A 693 35.83 5.36 -27.42
N GLN A 694 36.15 5.05 -28.69
CA GLN A 694 36.15 3.68 -29.19
C GLN A 694 37.19 2.80 -28.47
N ASN A 695 38.36 3.36 -28.13
CA ASN A 695 39.36 2.65 -27.33
C ASN A 695 38.97 2.56 -25.85
N ARG A 696 38.31 3.58 -25.31
CA ARG A 696 37.76 3.56 -23.95
C ARG A 696 36.59 2.60 -23.83
N PHE A 697 35.76 2.40 -24.85
CA PHE A 697 34.57 1.55 -24.77
C PHE A 697 34.66 0.39 -25.76
N ARG A 698 35.60 -0.53 -25.52
CA ARG A 698 35.78 -1.72 -26.37
C ARG A 698 34.66 -2.74 -26.24
N TRP A 699 33.93 -2.73 -25.12
CA TRP A 699 32.84 -3.67 -24.85
C TRP A 699 31.57 -2.91 -24.52
N ILE A 700 30.67 -2.82 -25.50
CA ILE A 700 29.41 -2.09 -25.39
C ILE A 700 28.27 -3.08 -25.25
N SER A 701 27.47 -2.94 -24.19
CA SER A 701 26.24 -3.68 -23.96
C SER A 701 25.04 -2.74 -24.00
N VAL A 702 24.01 -3.04 -24.78
CA VAL A 702 22.81 -2.18 -24.90
C VAL A 702 21.56 -3.01 -24.60
N ASP A 703 20.77 -2.57 -23.62
CA ASP A 703 19.47 -3.16 -23.28
C ASP A 703 18.32 -2.42 -24.00
N GLU A 704 17.19 -3.10 -24.17
CA GLU A 704 15.96 -2.60 -24.82
C GLU A 704 16.21 -1.97 -26.21
N TYR A 705 17.06 -2.60 -27.03
CA TYR A 705 17.51 -2.10 -28.33
C TYR A 705 16.38 -1.83 -29.35
N GLN A 706 15.21 -2.42 -29.17
CA GLN A 706 14.06 -2.17 -30.06
C GLN A 706 13.48 -0.75 -29.96
N ASP A 707 13.78 -0.01 -28.87
CA ASP A 707 13.22 1.33 -28.62
C ASP A 707 14.13 2.47 -29.07
N LEU A 708 15.17 2.18 -29.86
CA LEU A 708 16.08 3.22 -30.32
C LEU A 708 15.44 4.12 -31.38
N ASN A 709 15.67 5.43 -31.24
CA ASN A 709 15.43 6.40 -32.30
C ASN A 709 16.66 6.52 -33.23
N PHE A 710 16.55 7.31 -34.31
CA PHE A 710 17.63 7.43 -35.30
C PHE A 710 18.93 7.98 -34.71
N ALA A 711 18.87 9.06 -33.93
CA ALA A 711 20.05 9.65 -33.30
C ALA A 711 20.78 8.64 -32.39
N GLN A 712 20.07 7.93 -31.52
CA GLN A 712 20.65 6.90 -30.65
C GLN A 712 21.31 5.76 -31.45
N TYR A 713 20.61 5.28 -32.48
CA TYR A 713 21.16 4.27 -33.39
C TYR A 713 22.41 4.78 -34.12
N ARG A 714 22.43 6.05 -34.58
CA ARG A 714 23.59 6.67 -35.23
C ARG A 714 24.78 6.78 -34.27
N LEU A 715 24.56 7.16 -33.02
CA LEU A 715 25.60 7.21 -31.99
C LEU A 715 26.27 5.84 -31.80
N LEU A 716 25.48 4.77 -31.71
CA LEU A 716 26.02 3.41 -31.62
C LEU A 716 26.82 3.02 -32.86
N LYS A 717 26.35 3.41 -34.05
CA LYS A 717 27.06 3.14 -35.30
C LYS A 717 28.40 3.87 -35.36
N LEU A 718 28.51 5.08 -34.81
CA LEU A 718 29.79 5.79 -34.68
C LEU A 718 30.72 5.12 -33.67
N LEU A 719 30.20 4.73 -32.50
CA LEU A 719 30.98 4.05 -31.47
C LEU A 719 31.44 2.64 -31.90
N LYS A 720 30.75 2.00 -32.84
CA LYS A 720 31.18 0.72 -33.39
C LYS A 720 32.36 0.91 -34.37
N SER A 721 33.52 0.37 -33.99
CA SER A 721 34.66 0.11 -34.89
C SER A 721 34.99 -1.38 -34.93
N ASP A 722 35.94 -1.81 -35.78
CA ASP A 722 36.37 -3.22 -35.88
C ASP A 722 36.90 -3.78 -34.56
N THR A 723 37.43 -2.90 -33.69
CA THR A 723 37.96 -3.29 -32.37
C THR A 723 36.92 -3.26 -31.24
N VAL A 724 35.70 -2.78 -31.52
CA VAL A 724 34.63 -2.64 -30.53
C VAL A 724 33.65 -3.80 -30.67
N ASN A 725 33.44 -4.52 -29.57
CA ASN A 725 32.44 -5.58 -29.43
C ASN A 725 31.11 -4.97 -28.99
N LEU A 726 30.10 -5.01 -29.86
CA LEU A 726 28.76 -4.52 -29.58
C LEU A 726 27.82 -5.70 -29.30
N CYS A 727 27.26 -5.74 -28.10
CA CYS A 727 26.26 -6.71 -27.67
C CYS A 727 24.93 -5.99 -27.41
N VAL A 728 23.90 -6.29 -28.18
CA VAL A 728 22.56 -5.71 -28.01
C VAL A 728 21.55 -6.79 -27.65
N ILE A 729 20.61 -6.47 -26.77
CA ILE A 729 19.51 -7.34 -26.40
C ILE A 729 18.19 -6.57 -26.46
N GLY A 730 17.12 -7.26 -26.82
CA GLY A 730 15.80 -6.64 -26.87
C GLY A 730 14.72 -7.61 -27.32
N ASP A 731 13.49 -7.11 -27.25
CA ASP A 731 12.30 -7.79 -27.74
C ASP A 731 11.59 -6.90 -28.76
N PRO A 732 11.66 -7.18 -30.08
CA PRO A 732 11.00 -6.34 -31.08
C PRO A 732 9.47 -6.29 -30.90
N ASP A 733 8.87 -7.31 -30.27
CA ASP A 733 7.44 -7.34 -29.95
C ASP A 733 7.08 -6.44 -28.75
N GLN A 734 8.08 -5.87 -28.05
CA GLN A 734 7.88 -4.86 -26.98
C GLN A 734 8.20 -3.43 -27.42
N ALA A 735 8.40 -3.15 -28.71
CA ALA A 735 8.64 -1.79 -29.22
C ALA A 735 7.36 -0.92 -29.14
N ILE A 736 7.27 -0.06 -28.12
CA ILE A 736 6.05 0.71 -27.77
C ILE A 736 6.30 2.22 -27.61
N TYR A 737 7.44 2.71 -28.08
CA TYR A 737 7.80 4.14 -28.04
C TYR A 737 7.89 4.75 -29.45
N GLY A 738 7.08 4.25 -30.40
CA GLY A 738 7.04 4.77 -31.78
C GLY A 738 6.65 6.24 -31.82
N PHE A 739 5.74 6.66 -30.93
CA PHE A 739 5.39 8.08 -30.74
C PHE A 739 6.55 8.98 -30.30
N ARG A 740 7.66 8.41 -29.78
CA ARG A 740 8.92 9.12 -29.45
C ARG A 740 9.99 8.97 -30.55
N GLY A 741 9.61 8.48 -31.72
CA GLY A 741 10.51 8.26 -32.86
C GLY A 741 11.32 6.96 -32.81
N ALA A 742 11.02 6.05 -31.88
CA ALA A 742 11.67 4.74 -31.85
C ALA A 742 11.30 3.93 -33.10
N LYS A 743 12.28 3.26 -33.71
CA LYS A 743 12.06 2.39 -34.87
C LYS A 743 12.60 1.00 -34.61
N ARG A 744 11.70 0.02 -34.55
CA ARG A 744 12.07 -1.40 -34.43
C ARG A 744 12.88 -1.92 -35.63
N GLU A 745 12.84 -1.22 -36.76
CA GLU A 745 13.57 -1.58 -37.98
C GLU A 745 15.06 -1.75 -37.70
N TYR A 746 15.64 -0.91 -36.81
CA TYR A 746 17.05 -1.01 -36.41
C TYR A 746 17.40 -2.35 -35.79
N PHE A 747 16.46 -2.98 -35.08
CA PHE A 747 16.62 -4.33 -34.55
C PHE A 747 16.63 -5.35 -35.69
N LEU A 748 15.69 -5.24 -36.63
CA LEU A 748 15.52 -6.20 -37.73
C LEU A 748 16.68 -6.18 -38.73
N ARG A 749 17.29 -5.02 -38.97
CA ARG A 749 18.40 -4.84 -39.91
C ARG A 749 19.78 -4.91 -39.27
N PHE A 750 19.88 -5.22 -37.96
CA PHE A 750 21.14 -5.17 -37.22
C PHE A 750 22.26 -5.98 -37.87
N GLN A 751 21.95 -7.21 -38.31
CA GLN A 751 22.92 -8.10 -38.95
C GLN A 751 23.38 -7.58 -40.34
N HIS A 752 22.51 -6.85 -41.04
CA HIS A 752 22.88 -6.18 -42.28
C HIS A 752 23.83 -5.01 -42.01
N ASP A 753 23.57 -4.23 -40.96
CA ASP A 753 24.37 -3.06 -40.61
C ASP A 753 25.71 -3.40 -39.94
N PHE A 754 25.77 -4.56 -39.27
CA PHE A 754 26.96 -5.08 -38.58
C PHE A 754 27.19 -6.56 -38.98
N PRO A 755 27.84 -6.82 -40.14
CA PRO A 755 27.95 -8.17 -40.72
C PRO A 755 28.63 -9.21 -39.83
N ASP A 756 29.58 -8.81 -38.97
CA ASP A 756 30.31 -9.69 -38.04
C ASP A 756 29.52 -10.06 -36.77
N THR A 757 28.18 -9.98 -36.83
CA THR A 757 27.31 -10.21 -35.69
C THR A 757 26.76 -11.63 -35.66
N LYS A 758 26.80 -12.27 -34.49
CA LYS A 758 26.07 -13.51 -34.20
C LYS A 758 24.68 -13.20 -33.62
N THR A 759 23.66 -13.89 -34.10
CA THR A 759 22.28 -13.79 -33.59
C THR A 759 21.98 -14.96 -32.65
N LEU A 760 21.47 -14.66 -31.45
CA LEU A 760 21.01 -15.65 -30.47
C LEU A 760 19.58 -15.36 -30.03
N TYR A 761 18.89 -16.39 -29.52
CA TYR A 761 17.48 -16.33 -29.15
C TYR A 761 17.24 -16.83 -27.74
N LEU A 762 16.59 -16.03 -26.89
CA LEU A 762 16.15 -16.47 -25.56
C LEU A 762 14.66 -16.79 -25.61
N LYS A 763 14.31 -18.07 -25.40
CA LYS A 763 12.95 -18.61 -25.60
C LYS A 763 12.23 -19.00 -24.31
N GLN A 764 12.96 -19.37 -23.27
CA GLN A 764 12.35 -19.80 -22.01
C GLN A 764 12.00 -18.58 -21.15
N ASN A 765 10.71 -18.42 -20.84
CA ASN A 765 10.20 -17.42 -19.92
C ASN A 765 10.13 -18.00 -18.50
N TYR A 766 10.62 -17.21 -17.54
CA TYR A 766 10.67 -17.55 -16.11
C TYR A 766 9.67 -16.75 -15.27
N ARG A 767 8.87 -15.89 -15.92
CA ARG A 767 8.02 -14.89 -15.26
C ARG A 767 6.57 -15.33 -15.18
N SER A 768 5.98 -15.62 -16.34
CA SER A 768 4.55 -15.73 -16.57
C SER A 768 4.13 -17.18 -16.74
N THR A 769 2.91 -17.50 -16.34
CA THR A 769 2.30 -18.81 -16.60
C THR A 769 2.16 -19.09 -18.10
N GLN A 770 2.12 -20.37 -18.47
CA GLN A 770 1.93 -20.77 -19.86
C GLN A 770 0.61 -20.27 -20.48
N PHE A 771 -0.47 -20.12 -19.69
CA PHE A 771 -1.74 -19.57 -20.16
C PHE A 771 -1.61 -18.09 -20.57
N ILE A 772 -0.95 -17.28 -19.73
CA ILE A 772 -0.71 -15.86 -20.01
C ILE A 772 0.15 -15.72 -21.26
N LEU A 773 1.23 -16.51 -21.36
CA LEU A 773 2.12 -16.48 -22.53
C LEU A 773 1.40 -16.88 -23.81
N LYS A 774 0.64 -17.97 -23.80
CA LYS A 774 -0.09 -18.43 -24.98
C LYS A 774 -1.10 -17.38 -25.45
N ALA A 775 -1.86 -16.77 -24.54
CA ALA A 775 -2.80 -15.71 -24.90
C ALA A 775 -2.07 -14.47 -25.44
N SER A 776 -0.98 -14.04 -24.80
CA SER A 776 -0.18 -12.90 -25.27
C SER A 776 0.42 -13.15 -26.66
N GLN A 777 0.83 -14.39 -26.96
CA GLN A 777 1.31 -14.79 -28.28
C GLN A 777 0.21 -14.72 -29.35
N GLN A 778 -1.04 -15.09 -29.00
CA GLN A 778 -2.19 -14.96 -29.92
C GLN A 778 -2.47 -13.50 -30.29
N ILE A 779 -2.26 -12.56 -29.37
CA ILE A 779 -2.38 -11.13 -29.65
C ILE A 779 -1.34 -10.67 -30.67
N ILE A 780 -0.06 -10.95 -30.38
CA ILE A 780 1.04 -10.38 -31.14
C ILE A 780 1.23 -11.06 -32.51
N THR A 781 0.81 -12.33 -32.65
CA THR A 781 0.87 -13.05 -33.94
C THR A 781 -0.12 -12.55 -34.99
N LYS A 782 -1.14 -11.79 -34.59
CA LYS A 782 -2.05 -11.12 -35.53
C LYS A 782 -1.55 -9.75 -36.00
N SER A 783 -0.36 -9.33 -35.56
CA SER A 783 0.27 -8.12 -36.06
C SER A 783 0.63 -8.27 -37.55
N ARG A 784 0.45 -7.21 -38.34
CA ARG A 784 0.73 -7.22 -39.80
C ARG A 784 2.21 -6.98 -40.13
N ASP A 785 3.00 -6.78 -39.10
CA ASP A 785 4.37 -6.35 -39.15
C ASP A 785 5.36 -7.48 -39.43
N ASN A 786 6.52 -7.16 -40.03
CA ASN A 786 7.65 -8.08 -40.12
C ASN A 786 8.17 -8.41 -38.72
N ARG A 787 8.08 -9.69 -38.34
CA ARG A 787 8.42 -10.19 -37.00
C ARG A 787 9.51 -11.24 -37.05
N ILE A 788 10.31 -11.29 -35.99
CA ILE A 788 11.18 -12.43 -35.71
C ILE A 788 10.30 -13.50 -35.04
N PRO A 789 10.12 -14.68 -35.64
CA PRO A 789 9.26 -15.72 -35.08
C PRO A 789 9.93 -16.33 -33.84
N LEU A 790 9.68 -15.75 -32.67
CA LEU A 790 10.17 -16.24 -31.40
C LEU A 790 9.07 -17.01 -30.66
N HIS A 791 9.20 -18.34 -30.62
CA HIS A 791 8.32 -19.20 -29.83
C HIS A 791 8.79 -19.23 -28.38
N VAL A 792 8.15 -18.42 -27.53
CA VAL A 792 8.43 -18.34 -26.09
C VAL A 792 7.62 -19.41 -25.34
N TRP A 793 8.20 -20.02 -24.32
CA TRP A 793 7.55 -21.08 -23.53
C TRP A 793 7.89 -20.94 -22.05
N SER A 794 7.07 -21.50 -21.15
CA SER A 794 7.27 -21.43 -19.70
C SER A 794 7.00 -22.77 -19.02
N ASP A 795 7.86 -23.11 -18.06
CA ASP A 795 7.68 -24.25 -17.14
C ASP A 795 6.87 -23.88 -15.89
N VAL A 796 6.40 -22.62 -15.79
CA VAL A 796 5.60 -22.17 -14.64
C VAL A 796 4.22 -22.82 -14.72
N VAL A 797 4.07 -23.94 -13.99
CA VAL A 797 2.85 -24.73 -13.96
C VAL A 797 1.77 -23.98 -13.20
N SER A 798 0.71 -23.59 -13.91
CA SER A 798 -0.52 -23.08 -13.31
C SER A 798 -1.71 -23.54 -14.13
N LYS A 799 -2.78 -23.98 -13.45
CA LYS A 799 -4.07 -24.30 -14.08
C LYS A 799 -5.00 -23.08 -14.18
N ARG A 800 -4.56 -21.91 -13.69
CA ARG A 800 -5.38 -20.69 -13.68
C ARG A 800 -5.45 -20.09 -15.08
N ARG A 801 -6.69 -19.89 -15.56
CA ARG A 801 -7.00 -19.18 -16.80
C ARG A 801 -6.97 -17.67 -16.58
N ILE A 802 -7.09 -16.92 -17.67
CA ILE A 802 -7.18 -15.45 -17.65
C ILE A 802 -8.63 -15.07 -17.36
N ASP A 803 -8.85 -14.29 -16.30
CA ASP A 803 -10.19 -13.83 -15.96
C ASP A 803 -10.60 -12.68 -16.88
N MET A 804 -11.82 -12.73 -17.39
CA MET A 804 -12.41 -11.61 -18.14
C MET A 804 -13.68 -11.12 -17.44
N TYR A 805 -13.74 -9.81 -17.19
CA TYR A 805 -14.85 -9.19 -16.48
C TYR A 805 -15.42 -7.98 -17.20
N GLN A 806 -16.76 -7.95 -17.32
CA GLN A 806 -17.50 -6.81 -17.85
C GLN A 806 -18.19 -6.03 -16.74
N ALA A 807 -17.77 -4.79 -16.51
CA ALA A 807 -18.39 -3.89 -15.55
C ALA A 807 -19.56 -3.09 -16.18
N PRO A 808 -20.63 -2.79 -15.42
CA PRO A 808 -21.70 -1.91 -15.91
C PRO A 808 -21.26 -0.45 -16.16
N THR A 809 -20.29 0.02 -15.38
CA THR A 809 -19.72 1.38 -15.45
C THR A 809 -18.25 1.35 -15.04
N TYR A 810 -17.49 2.37 -15.43
CA TYR A 810 -16.10 2.57 -15.00
C TYR A 810 -15.91 2.66 -13.46
N LYS A 811 -16.90 3.18 -12.72
CA LYS A 811 -16.88 3.17 -11.25
C LYS A 811 -17.04 1.75 -10.69
N ALA A 812 -17.92 0.95 -11.29
CA ALA A 812 -18.11 -0.44 -10.91
C ALA A 812 -16.90 -1.32 -11.30
N GLU A 813 -16.16 -0.95 -12.34
CA GLU A 813 -14.86 -1.55 -12.69
C GLU A 813 -13.85 -1.31 -11.57
N ALA A 814 -13.70 -0.06 -11.11
CA ALA A 814 -12.80 0.29 -10.00
C ALA A 814 -13.16 -0.42 -8.69
N GLU A 815 -14.45 -0.50 -8.35
CA GLU A 815 -14.92 -1.23 -7.16
C GLU A 815 -14.64 -2.73 -7.23
N TYR A 816 -14.73 -3.32 -8.43
CA TYR A 816 -14.39 -4.73 -8.62
C TYR A 816 -12.90 -4.97 -8.37
N VAL A 817 -12.01 -4.09 -8.84
CA VAL A 817 -10.57 -4.18 -8.58
C VAL A 817 -10.30 -4.19 -7.08
N VAL A 818 -10.84 -3.21 -6.33
CA VAL A 818 -10.70 -3.13 -4.87
C VAL A 818 -11.21 -4.41 -4.18
N HIS A 819 -12.39 -4.88 -4.56
CA HIS A 819 -12.99 -6.07 -3.96
C HIS A 819 -12.16 -7.35 -4.23
N GLU A 820 -11.62 -7.48 -5.43
CA GLU A 820 -10.86 -8.66 -5.83
C GLU A 820 -9.46 -8.67 -5.18
N ILE A 821 -8.85 -7.50 -4.99
CA ILE A 821 -7.63 -7.34 -4.18
C ILE A 821 -7.92 -7.70 -2.72
N GLU A 822 -8.97 -7.13 -2.12
CA GLU A 822 -9.37 -7.44 -0.74
C GLU A 822 -9.63 -8.94 -0.56
N ARG A 823 -10.26 -9.59 -1.54
CA ARG A 823 -10.49 -11.04 -1.53
C ARG A 823 -9.19 -11.84 -1.58
N MET A 824 -8.23 -11.45 -2.43
CA MET A 824 -6.95 -12.15 -2.59
C MET A 824 -5.98 -11.94 -1.42
N VAL A 825 -6.03 -10.77 -0.78
CA VAL A 825 -5.33 -10.49 0.48
C VAL A 825 -6.00 -11.21 1.66
N GLY A 826 -7.21 -11.74 1.51
CA GLY A 826 -7.93 -12.47 2.55
C GLY A 826 -8.64 -11.56 3.56
N GLY A 827 -9.16 -10.42 3.10
CA GLY A 827 -9.87 -9.41 3.90
C GLY A 827 -8.94 -8.36 4.50
N THR A 828 -9.44 -7.13 4.62
CA THR A 828 -8.70 -5.98 5.18
C THR A 828 -9.30 -5.46 6.49
N THR A 829 -10.48 -5.94 6.88
CA THR A 829 -11.13 -5.61 8.15
C THR A 829 -11.92 -6.81 8.70
N PHE A 830 -12.20 -6.84 10.00
CA PHE A 830 -13.11 -7.82 10.61
C PHE A 830 -14.50 -7.82 9.96
N PHE A 831 -15.02 -6.64 9.61
CA PHE A 831 -16.32 -6.53 8.95
C PHE A 831 -16.36 -7.26 7.60
N SER A 832 -15.27 -7.21 6.83
CA SER A 832 -15.15 -7.91 5.55
C SER A 832 -15.21 -9.43 5.70
N LEU A 833 -14.70 -9.96 6.82
CA LEU A 833 -14.69 -11.39 7.13
C LEU A 833 -16.04 -11.84 7.71
N ASP A 834 -16.57 -11.14 8.72
CA ASP A 834 -17.84 -11.46 9.40
C ASP A 834 -19.06 -11.44 8.47
N SER A 835 -19.04 -10.51 7.50
CA SER A 835 -20.10 -10.36 6.52
C SER A 835 -20.10 -11.43 5.43
N SER A 836 -19.15 -12.38 5.48
CA SER A 836 -18.91 -13.38 4.43
C SER A 836 -18.71 -12.74 3.05
N ARG A 837 -18.22 -11.49 3.00
CA ARG A 837 -17.83 -10.83 1.74
C ARG A 837 -16.58 -11.46 1.14
N VAL A 838 -15.74 -12.04 1.98
CA VAL A 838 -14.56 -12.84 1.62
C VAL A 838 -14.67 -14.18 2.36
N GLU A 839 -14.50 -15.31 1.65
CA GLU A 839 -14.35 -16.62 2.30
C GLU A 839 -12.86 -16.83 2.62
N SER A 840 -12.52 -17.02 3.90
CA SER A 840 -11.15 -17.27 4.38
C SER A 840 -10.73 -18.70 4.07
N HIS A 841 -10.28 -18.95 2.85
CA HIS A 841 -9.49 -20.15 2.57
C HIS A 841 -8.05 -19.98 3.08
N GLU A 842 -7.46 -21.05 3.60
CA GLU A 842 -6.12 -21.07 4.17
C GLU A 842 -5.07 -20.50 3.20
N GLY A 843 -4.26 -19.56 3.71
CA GLY A 843 -3.12 -18.97 3.01
C GLY A 843 -3.49 -17.94 1.96
N SER A 844 -3.84 -16.71 2.35
CA SER A 844 -3.70 -15.59 1.42
C SER A 844 -2.22 -15.40 1.11
N VAL A 845 -1.81 -15.74 -0.11
CA VAL A 845 -0.41 -15.67 -0.56
C VAL A 845 -0.02 -14.24 -0.97
N HIS A 846 -1.03 -13.37 -1.19
CA HIS A 846 -0.82 -12.05 -1.76
C HIS A 846 -0.83 -10.94 -0.69
N SER A 847 0.07 -9.99 -0.83
CA SER A 847 0.11 -8.72 -0.11
C SER A 847 -0.15 -7.55 -1.08
N PHE A 848 -0.26 -6.30 -0.61
CA PHE A 848 -0.71 -5.21 -1.48
C PHE A 848 0.26 -4.89 -2.62
N GLY A 849 1.56 -5.07 -2.41
CA GLY A 849 2.63 -4.91 -3.40
C GLY A 849 2.60 -5.92 -4.53
N ASP A 850 1.87 -7.03 -4.37
CA ASP A 850 1.73 -8.07 -5.39
C ASP A 850 0.77 -7.67 -6.55
N PHE A 851 0.09 -6.52 -6.42
CA PHE A 851 -0.96 -6.09 -7.35
C PHE A 851 -0.56 -4.87 -8.17
N ALA A 852 -0.80 -4.93 -9.48
CA ALA A 852 -0.79 -3.77 -10.36
C ALA A 852 -2.11 -3.59 -11.12
N VAL A 853 -2.51 -2.33 -11.29
CA VAL A 853 -3.65 -1.90 -12.10
C VAL A 853 -3.14 -1.06 -13.26
N LEU A 854 -3.22 -1.64 -14.46
CA LEU A 854 -2.73 -1.06 -15.70
C LEU A 854 -3.87 -0.45 -16.51
N TYR A 855 -3.68 0.79 -16.95
CA TYR A 855 -4.62 1.53 -17.80
C TYR A 855 -3.91 2.20 -18.99
N ARG A 856 -4.66 2.57 -20.04
CA ARG A 856 -4.07 3.19 -21.24
C ARG A 856 -3.80 4.69 -21.07
N LEU A 857 -4.67 5.40 -20.36
CA LEU A 857 -4.63 6.86 -20.19
C LEU A 857 -4.66 7.24 -18.72
N GLY A 858 -3.91 8.28 -18.34
CA GLY A 858 -3.92 8.82 -16.97
C GLY A 858 -5.32 9.21 -16.48
N ALA A 859 -6.20 9.68 -17.38
CA ALA A 859 -7.58 10.02 -17.02
C ALA A 859 -8.43 8.84 -16.47
N GLN A 860 -7.97 7.58 -16.64
CA GLN A 860 -8.61 6.41 -16.04
C GLN A 860 -8.25 6.22 -14.55
N SER A 861 -7.26 6.94 -14.02
CA SER A 861 -6.76 6.78 -12.66
C SER A 861 -7.74 7.30 -11.61
N GLN A 862 -8.46 8.39 -11.90
CA GLN A 862 -9.31 9.10 -10.92
C GLN A 862 -10.37 8.19 -10.24
N PRO A 863 -11.16 7.38 -10.98
CA PRO A 863 -12.15 6.50 -10.36
C PRO A 863 -11.52 5.35 -9.55
N LEU A 864 -10.31 4.91 -9.94
CA LEU A 864 -9.53 3.93 -9.17
C LEU A 864 -9.05 4.54 -7.87
N PHE A 865 -8.41 5.71 -7.93
CA PHE A 865 -7.98 6.51 -6.78
C PHE A 865 -9.11 6.65 -5.76
N GLU A 866 -10.28 7.13 -6.19
CA GLU A 866 -11.44 7.30 -5.32
C GLU A 866 -11.91 5.99 -4.68
N ALA A 867 -11.78 4.86 -5.38
CA ALA A 867 -12.15 3.55 -4.86
C ALA A 867 -11.14 3.05 -3.81
N PHE A 868 -9.84 3.12 -4.10
CA PHE A 868 -8.79 2.75 -3.16
C PHE A 868 -8.86 3.60 -1.88
N GLN A 869 -9.00 4.92 -2.03
CA GLN A 869 -9.09 5.85 -0.90
C GLN A 869 -10.29 5.57 0.01
N ARG A 870 -11.47 5.29 -0.58
CA ARG A 870 -12.67 4.91 0.18
C ARG A 870 -12.53 3.55 0.86
N SER A 871 -11.75 2.63 0.28
CA SER A 871 -11.53 1.29 0.82
C SER A 871 -10.49 1.24 1.95
N GLY A 872 -9.60 2.24 2.02
CA GLY A 872 -8.45 2.26 2.92
C GLY A 872 -7.26 1.41 2.43
N ILE A 873 -7.35 0.78 1.25
CA ILE A 873 -6.26 -0.02 0.68
C ILE A 873 -5.11 0.91 0.25
N PRO A 874 -3.86 0.66 0.69
CA PRO A 874 -2.72 1.49 0.32
C PRO A 874 -2.37 1.30 -1.16
N TYR A 875 -2.08 2.42 -1.84
CA TYR A 875 -1.73 2.42 -3.26
C TYR A 875 -0.66 3.47 -3.58
N GLN A 876 -0.04 3.32 -4.75
CA GLN A 876 0.88 4.29 -5.35
C GLN A 876 0.53 4.48 -6.83
N ILE A 877 0.74 5.69 -7.34
CA ILE A 877 0.50 6.03 -8.75
C ILE A 877 1.85 6.28 -9.43
N VAL A 878 2.11 5.59 -10.54
CA VAL A 878 3.34 5.75 -11.34
C VAL A 878 2.98 6.35 -12.70
N GLY A 879 3.73 7.36 -13.12
CA GLY A 879 3.58 8.02 -14.42
C GLY A 879 2.32 8.90 -14.57
N HIS A 880 1.91 9.58 -13.50
CA HIS A 880 1.00 10.72 -13.58
C HIS A 880 1.80 12.03 -13.57
N ALA A 881 1.21 13.15 -14.01
CA ALA A 881 1.83 14.48 -14.13
C ALA A 881 3.04 14.70 -13.21
N SER A 882 4.21 14.96 -13.81
CA SER A 882 5.51 14.96 -13.14
C SER A 882 5.45 15.75 -11.84
N PHE A 883 5.80 15.12 -10.73
CA PHE A 883 5.90 15.75 -9.42
C PHE A 883 6.62 17.11 -9.47
N TYR A 884 7.65 17.20 -10.31
CA TYR A 884 8.46 18.40 -10.50
C TYR A 884 7.79 19.50 -11.32
N GLU A 885 6.72 19.23 -12.08
CA GLU A 885 5.97 20.22 -12.86
C GLU A 885 4.99 21.06 -12.03
N ARG A 886 4.78 20.71 -10.75
CA ARG A 886 3.90 21.48 -9.86
C ARG A 886 4.46 22.88 -9.66
N GLN A 887 3.59 23.89 -9.69
CA GLN A 887 3.98 25.30 -9.63
C GLN A 887 4.85 25.64 -8.41
N GLU A 888 4.48 25.15 -7.23
CA GLU A 888 5.25 25.35 -5.98
C GLU A 888 6.65 24.72 -6.03
N ILE A 889 6.78 23.56 -6.70
CA ILE A 889 8.05 22.86 -6.87
C ILE A 889 8.91 23.55 -7.93
N GLN A 890 8.31 23.98 -9.04
CA GLN A 890 8.97 24.75 -10.10
C GLN A 890 9.55 26.07 -9.59
N GLU A 891 8.84 26.77 -8.70
CA GLU A 891 9.35 28.00 -8.09
C GLU A 891 10.60 27.74 -7.23
N ILE A 892 10.58 26.68 -6.40
CA ILE A 892 11.76 26.30 -5.58
C ILE A 892 12.93 25.87 -6.47
N LEU A 893 12.67 25.02 -7.46
CA LEU A 893 13.69 24.57 -8.43
C LEU A 893 14.29 25.76 -9.19
N ALA A 894 13.49 26.76 -9.55
CA ALA A 894 13.96 27.98 -10.21
C ALA A 894 14.98 28.75 -9.35
N TYR A 895 14.76 28.88 -8.04
CA TYR A 895 15.76 29.46 -7.13
C TYR A 895 17.03 28.62 -7.05
N LEU A 896 16.91 27.29 -6.96
CA LEU A 896 18.08 26.40 -6.95
C LEU A 896 18.89 26.49 -8.25
N TRP A 897 18.21 26.55 -9.40
CA TRP A 897 18.85 26.74 -10.70
C TRP A 897 19.55 28.09 -10.80
N LEU A 898 18.95 29.19 -10.36
CA LEU A 898 19.60 30.52 -10.35
C LEU A 898 20.73 30.61 -9.32
N LEU A 899 20.64 29.86 -8.22
CA LEU A 899 21.72 29.72 -7.24
C LEU A 899 22.93 29.02 -7.86
N PHE A 900 22.69 27.94 -8.61
CA PHE A 900 23.71 27.17 -9.31
C PHE A 900 24.28 27.93 -10.52
N ASN A 901 23.40 28.47 -11.37
CA ASN A 901 23.74 29.18 -12.59
C ASN A 901 22.95 30.51 -12.71
N PRO A 902 23.50 31.64 -12.22
CA PRO A 902 22.78 32.92 -12.22
C PRO A 902 22.61 33.56 -13.62
N SER A 903 23.27 33.06 -14.67
CA SER A 903 23.02 33.53 -16.04
C SER A 903 21.74 32.95 -16.65
N LEU A 904 21.17 31.91 -16.05
CA LEU A 904 20.00 31.20 -16.57
C LEU A 904 18.69 31.91 -16.26
N ARG A 905 18.46 33.05 -16.93
CA ARG A 905 17.35 33.96 -16.64
C ARG A 905 15.97 33.41 -16.94
N LEU A 906 15.84 32.32 -17.72
CA LEU A 906 14.55 31.70 -18.03
C LEU A 906 13.78 31.27 -16.76
N HIS A 907 14.49 30.91 -15.69
CA HIS A 907 13.85 30.51 -14.43
C HIS A 907 13.18 31.66 -13.67
N LEU A 908 13.48 32.92 -13.99
CA LEU A 908 12.78 34.07 -13.40
C LEU A 908 11.28 34.06 -13.73
N GLU A 909 10.86 33.48 -14.86
CA GLU A 909 9.43 33.35 -15.24
C GLU A 909 8.64 32.44 -14.29
N HIS A 910 9.32 31.56 -13.56
CA HIS A 910 8.72 30.64 -12.59
C HIS A 910 8.65 31.24 -11.18
N ILE A 911 9.25 32.42 -10.95
CA ILE A 911 9.34 33.07 -9.65
C ILE A 911 8.39 34.27 -9.59
N ARG A 912 7.66 34.41 -8.49
CA ARG A 912 6.68 35.52 -8.34
C ARG A 912 7.31 36.87 -8.01
N LYS A 913 8.50 36.86 -7.41
CA LYS A 913 9.23 38.05 -6.96
C LYS A 913 9.96 38.74 -8.13
N THR A 914 10.29 40.01 -7.94
CA THR A 914 11.04 40.78 -8.94
C THR A 914 12.48 40.29 -9.05
N GLU A 915 13.10 40.46 -10.23
CA GLU A 915 14.50 40.05 -10.48
C GLU A 915 15.47 40.62 -9.41
N VAL A 916 15.28 41.88 -9.01
CA VAL A 916 16.10 42.54 -8.00
C VAL A 916 16.00 41.84 -6.63
N GLU A 917 14.78 41.48 -6.21
CA GLU A 917 14.55 40.76 -4.95
C GLU A 917 15.16 39.36 -4.97
N VAL A 918 15.00 38.64 -6.10
CA VAL A 918 15.54 37.30 -6.29
C VAL A 918 17.06 37.30 -6.17
N PHE A 919 17.75 38.15 -6.93
CA PHE A 919 19.22 38.18 -6.89
C PHE A 919 19.77 38.73 -5.57
N SER A 920 19.05 39.62 -4.89
CA SER A 920 19.40 40.06 -3.53
C SER A 920 19.32 38.90 -2.52
N PHE A 921 18.25 38.11 -2.59
CA PHE A 921 18.09 36.92 -1.77
C PHE A 921 19.16 35.86 -2.07
N LEU A 922 19.40 35.54 -3.36
CA LEU A 922 20.42 34.58 -3.76
C LEU A 922 21.83 34.99 -3.33
N LYS A 923 22.14 36.29 -3.35
CA LYS A 923 23.41 36.81 -2.82
C LYS A 923 23.55 36.54 -1.32
N THR A 924 22.48 36.78 -0.56
CA THR A 924 22.43 36.50 0.89
C THR A 924 22.58 34.99 1.15
N LEU A 925 21.86 34.18 0.39
CA LEU A 925 21.89 32.72 0.46
C LEU A 925 23.31 32.18 0.19
N ARG A 926 24.01 32.66 -0.85
CA ARG A 926 25.41 32.27 -1.12
C ARG A 926 26.35 32.59 0.04
N GLN A 927 26.11 33.69 0.75
CA GLN A 927 26.94 34.09 1.88
C GLN A 927 26.67 33.23 3.13
N SER A 928 25.45 32.71 3.31
CA SER A 928 25.08 31.84 4.43
C SER A 928 25.28 30.34 4.17
N SER A 929 25.47 29.91 2.92
CA SER A 929 25.37 28.49 2.50
C SER A 929 26.70 27.72 2.41
N GLY A 930 27.80 28.22 2.99
CA GLY A 930 29.15 27.65 2.76
C GLY A 930 29.29 26.14 3.07
N THR A 931 28.58 25.63 4.09
CA THR A 931 28.52 24.19 4.45
C THR A 931 27.08 23.65 4.46
N ALA A 932 26.14 24.38 3.86
CA ALA A 932 24.73 24.02 3.89
C ALA A 932 24.45 22.83 2.97
N THR A 933 23.59 21.93 3.43
CA THR A 933 23.07 20.85 2.59
C THR A 933 22.03 21.41 1.59
N VAL A 934 21.75 20.66 0.52
CA VAL A 934 20.67 20.97 -0.44
C VAL A 934 19.33 21.10 0.31
N LEU A 935 19.12 20.32 1.38
CA LEU A 935 17.96 20.40 2.23
C LEU A 935 17.85 21.77 2.93
N ASP A 936 18.93 22.24 3.55
CA ASP A 936 18.97 23.55 4.22
C ASP A 936 18.70 24.70 3.24
N ILE A 937 19.22 24.58 2.02
CA ILE A 937 19.00 25.55 0.95
C ILE A 937 17.52 25.57 0.54
N ILE A 938 16.90 24.39 0.37
CA ILE A 938 15.46 24.27 0.05
C ILE A 938 14.62 24.90 1.17
N GLU A 939 14.92 24.64 2.44
CA GLU A 939 14.19 25.23 3.56
C GLU A 939 14.25 26.76 3.56
N GLN A 940 15.43 27.34 3.30
CA GLN A 940 15.60 28.79 3.23
C GLN A 940 14.83 29.39 2.04
N ILE A 941 14.84 28.71 0.88
CA ILE A 941 14.05 29.12 -0.28
C ILE A 941 12.56 29.04 0.03
N CYS A 942 12.08 27.97 0.65
CA CYS A 942 10.68 27.81 1.05
C CYS A 942 10.22 28.97 1.94
N ARG A 943 11.03 29.38 2.92
CA ARG A 943 10.75 30.56 3.77
C ARG A 943 10.67 31.86 2.96
N CYS A 944 11.41 31.96 1.86
CA CYS A 944 11.41 33.13 0.96
C CYS A 944 10.21 33.14 -0.01
N CYS A 945 9.87 32.00 -0.61
CA CYS A 945 8.76 31.85 -1.57
C CYS A 945 7.38 32.03 -0.91
N SER A 946 7.30 31.72 0.38
CA SER A 946 6.05 31.73 1.13
C SER A 946 5.58 33.15 1.46
N ASN A 947 4.32 33.47 1.16
CA ASN A 947 3.52 34.44 1.92
C ASN A 947 2.96 33.81 3.23
N HIS A 948 3.36 32.58 3.55
CA HIS A 948 2.90 31.84 4.71
C HIS A 948 3.27 32.56 6.00
N LYS A 949 2.29 32.70 6.90
CA LYS A 949 2.52 33.03 8.30
C LYS A 949 3.52 32.00 8.86
N GLN A 950 4.37 32.41 9.80
CA GLN A 950 5.43 31.58 10.40
C GLN A 950 5.02 30.19 10.96
N ASN A 951 3.72 29.82 10.92
CA ASN A 951 3.14 28.63 11.55
C ASN A 951 2.40 27.66 10.59
N GLU A 952 2.45 27.82 9.26
CA GLU A 952 1.86 26.83 8.34
C GLU A 952 2.89 25.77 7.90
N LYS A 953 2.51 24.49 7.96
CA LYS A 953 3.34 23.36 7.55
C LYS A 953 3.65 23.40 6.04
N PRO A 954 4.85 22.97 5.60
CA PRO A 954 5.14 22.76 4.19
C PRO A 954 4.11 21.83 3.54
N SER A 955 3.76 22.07 2.28
CA SER A 955 2.88 21.16 1.54
C SER A 955 3.50 19.76 1.43
N GLU A 956 2.66 18.73 1.24
CA GLU A 956 3.10 17.35 0.99
C GLU A 956 4.13 17.27 -0.14
N HIS A 957 3.99 18.12 -1.17
CA HIS A 957 4.93 18.14 -2.28
C HIS A 957 6.30 18.69 -1.89
N ILE A 958 6.36 19.74 -1.06
CA ILE A 958 7.63 20.31 -0.59
C ILE A 958 8.36 19.29 0.28
N MET A 959 7.64 18.60 1.17
CA MET A 959 8.22 17.51 1.97
C MET A 959 8.78 16.39 1.09
N ARG A 960 8.08 16.03 0.01
CA ARG A 960 8.60 15.07 -0.99
C ARG A 960 9.84 15.57 -1.72
N LEU A 961 9.93 16.86 -2.07
CA LEU A 961 11.11 17.45 -2.70
C LEU A 961 12.32 17.40 -1.76
N MET A 962 12.11 17.76 -0.49
CA MET A 962 13.11 17.69 0.58
C MET A 962 13.61 16.26 0.78
N LYS A 963 12.71 15.27 0.77
CA LYS A 963 13.06 13.83 0.82
C LYS A 963 13.97 13.44 -0.35
N ASN A 964 13.62 13.86 -1.57
CA ASN A 964 14.39 13.55 -2.77
C ASN A 964 15.78 14.23 -2.76
N ALA A 965 15.91 15.39 -2.11
CA ALA A 965 17.18 16.11 -2.00
C ALA A 965 18.13 15.54 -0.93
N ARG A 966 17.62 14.84 0.08
CA ARG A 966 18.40 14.35 1.24
C ARG A 966 19.66 13.53 0.86
N PRO A 967 19.62 12.58 -0.10
CA PRO A 967 20.79 11.77 -0.45
C PRO A 967 21.95 12.54 -1.08
N TYR A 968 21.71 13.78 -1.51
CA TYR A 968 22.69 14.59 -2.21
C TYR A 968 23.58 15.40 -1.25
N GLU A 969 23.19 15.53 0.01
CA GLU A 969 23.93 16.29 1.02
C GLU A 969 24.31 17.70 0.50
N ASN A 970 25.58 17.98 0.20
CA ASN A 970 26.06 19.27 -0.33
C ASN A 970 26.21 19.30 -1.87
N ARG A 971 25.81 18.24 -2.57
CA ARG A 971 25.99 18.07 -4.03
C ARG A 971 24.80 18.63 -4.82
N LEU A 972 24.63 19.95 -4.80
CA LEU A 972 23.53 20.64 -5.50
C LEU A 972 23.51 20.36 -7.01
N ALA A 973 24.68 20.30 -7.65
CA ALA A 973 24.78 20.04 -9.09
C ALA A 973 24.21 18.66 -9.45
N ASP A 974 24.57 17.63 -8.68
CA ASP A 974 24.10 16.25 -8.88
C ASP A 974 22.58 16.14 -8.66
N PHE A 975 22.05 16.87 -7.67
CA PHE A 975 20.60 16.92 -7.42
C PHE A 975 19.86 17.54 -8.61
N LEU A 976 20.29 18.72 -9.06
CA LEU A 976 19.66 19.44 -10.18
C LEU A 976 19.73 18.63 -11.49
N GLU A 977 20.86 17.98 -11.76
CA GLU A 977 20.99 17.07 -12.89
C GLU A 977 20.05 15.87 -12.78
N THR A 978 19.92 15.28 -11.60
CA THR A 978 18.99 14.16 -11.39
C THR A 978 17.54 14.58 -11.58
N VAL A 979 17.16 15.76 -11.10
CA VAL A 979 15.82 16.34 -11.33
C VAL A 979 15.58 16.58 -12.82
N ALA A 980 16.56 17.12 -13.55
CA ALA A 980 16.44 17.36 -15.00
C ALA A 980 16.37 16.06 -15.83
N LEU A 981 17.03 15.00 -15.38
CA LEU A 981 17.06 13.69 -16.06
C LEU A 981 15.96 12.72 -15.60
N HIS A 982 15.13 13.11 -14.63
CA HIS A 982 14.09 12.27 -14.06
C HIS A 982 12.99 11.96 -15.07
N LYS A 983 12.63 10.68 -15.23
CA LYS A 983 11.51 10.24 -16.09
C LYS A 983 10.32 9.78 -15.24
N GLU A 984 9.13 9.83 -15.84
CA GLU A 984 7.85 9.38 -15.24
C GLU A 984 7.86 7.97 -14.61
N ASN A 985 8.76 7.07 -15.05
CA ASN A 985 8.87 5.69 -14.56
C ASN A 985 9.76 5.55 -13.30
N ASP A 986 10.48 6.60 -12.91
CA ASP A 986 11.42 6.58 -11.77
C ASP A 986 10.69 6.80 -10.42
N GLU A 987 9.36 7.00 -10.42
CA GLU A 987 8.54 7.22 -9.21
C GLU A 987 8.09 5.95 -8.46
N TYR A 988 8.39 4.75 -8.96
CA TYR A 988 7.98 3.48 -8.34
C TYR A 988 8.92 3.07 -7.19
N ASP A 989 8.43 3.02 -5.95
CA ASP A 989 9.15 2.45 -4.81
C ASP A 989 8.73 0.97 -4.62
N PRO A 990 9.62 -0.01 -4.90
CA PRO A 990 9.32 -1.43 -4.71
C PRO A 990 9.25 -1.85 -3.23
N ARG A 991 9.74 -1.03 -2.29
CA ARG A 991 9.83 -1.40 -0.87
C ARG A 991 8.53 -1.16 -0.11
N ALA A 992 7.63 -0.36 -0.65
CA ALA A 992 6.33 -0.09 -0.02
C ALA A 992 5.31 -1.15 -0.46
N ASP A 993 4.74 -1.90 0.48
CA ASP A 993 3.72 -2.91 0.20
C ASP A 993 2.38 -2.22 -0.15
N ARG A 994 2.27 -1.75 -1.39
CA ARG A 994 1.13 -0.97 -1.91
C ARG A 994 0.71 -1.42 -3.30
N VAL A 995 -0.58 -1.30 -3.57
CA VAL A 995 -1.12 -1.56 -4.91
C VAL A 995 -0.61 -0.52 -5.90
N THR A 996 -0.11 -0.96 -7.05
CA THR A 996 0.53 -0.04 -8.00
C THR A 996 -0.40 0.31 -9.16
N LEU A 997 -0.73 1.59 -9.33
CA LEU A 997 -1.59 2.11 -10.41
C LEU A 997 -0.70 2.80 -11.44
N MET A 998 -0.75 2.39 -12.71
CA MET A 998 0.12 2.98 -13.73
C MET A 998 -0.42 2.84 -15.15
N THR A 999 0.16 3.61 -16.08
CA THR A 999 -0.13 3.41 -17.50
C THR A 999 0.55 2.14 -18.04
N LEU A 1000 0.01 1.58 -19.13
CA LEU A 1000 0.64 0.46 -19.84
C LEU A 1000 2.09 0.76 -20.23
N HIS A 1001 2.39 1.99 -20.66
CA HIS A 1001 3.76 2.41 -21.00
C HIS A 1001 4.68 2.42 -19.77
N ALA A 1002 4.18 2.88 -18.62
CA ALA A 1002 4.94 2.92 -17.38
C ALA A 1002 5.24 1.51 -16.82
N SER A 1003 4.45 0.51 -17.21
CA SER A 1003 4.65 -0.87 -16.77
C SER A 1003 5.84 -1.59 -17.42
N LYS A 1004 6.43 -1.01 -18.47
CA LYS A 1004 7.55 -1.64 -19.18
C LYS A 1004 8.74 -1.83 -18.24
N GLY A 1005 9.31 -3.03 -18.27
CA GLY A 1005 10.40 -3.45 -17.36
C GLY A 1005 9.92 -4.03 -16.03
N LEU A 1006 8.70 -3.73 -15.59
CA LEU A 1006 8.15 -4.23 -14.31
C LEU A 1006 7.48 -5.60 -14.46
N GLU A 1007 7.16 -6.22 -13.32
CA GLU A 1007 6.43 -7.49 -13.22
C GLU A 1007 5.70 -7.59 -11.87
N PHE A 1008 4.52 -8.22 -11.87
CA PHE A 1008 3.66 -8.36 -10.69
C PHE A 1008 3.02 -9.75 -10.65
N PRO A 1009 2.85 -10.37 -9.47
CA PRO A 1009 2.05 -11.59 -9.32
C PRO A 1009 0.66 -11.48 -9.95
N VAL A 1010 -0.04 -10.38 -9.68
CA VAL A 1010 -1.40 -10.14 -10.17
C VAL A 1010 -1.50 -8.81 -10.92
N VAL A 1011 -2.04 -8.86 -12.14
CA VAL A 1011 -2.26 -7.68 -12.98
C VAL A 1011 -3.73 -7.55 -13.37
N PHE A 1012 -4.31 -6.39 -13.09
CA PHE A 1012 -5.58 -5.93 -13.63
C PHE A 1012 -5.30 -5.03 -14.84
N LEU A 1013 -5.84 -5.37 -16.01
CA LEU A 1013 -5.79 -4.51 -17.20
C LEU A 1013 -7.20 -3.95 -17.43
N VAL A 1014 -7.38 -2.66 -17.14
CA VAL A 1014 -8.70 -2.01 -17.14
C VAL A 1014 -8.95 -1.16 -18.38
N GLY A 1015 -10.21 -1.01 -18.76
CA GLY A 1015 -10.59 -0.25 -19.95
C GLY A 1015 -10.15 -0.91 -21.26
N CYS A 1016 -10.22 -2.25 -21.35
CA CYS A 1016 -10.09 -3.01 -22.60
C CYS A 1016 -11.29 -2.75 -23.54
N GLU A 1017 -11.39 -1.53 -24.05
CA GLU A 1017 -12.53 -1.00 -24.79
C GLU A 1017 -12.07 -0.47 -26.16
N GLU A 1018 -12.88 -0.64 -27.20
CA GLU A 1018 -12.63 0.03 -28.49
C GLU A 1018 -12.49 1.55 -28.30
N THR A 1019 -11.64 2.18 -29.12
CA THR A 1019 -11.21 3.60 -29.03
C THR A 1019 -10.36 3.98 -27.82
N LEU A 1020 -10.32 3.14 -26.77
CA LEU A 1020 -9.48 3.33 -25.60
C LEU A 1020 -8.25 2.43 -25.64
N LEU A 1021 -8.41 1.15 -25.94
CA LEU A 1021 -7.33 0.18 -26.16
C LEU A 1021 -7.79 -0.83 -27.23
N PRO A 1022 -7.51 -0.60 -28.52
CA PRO A 1022 -6.54 0.38 -29.05
C PRO A 1022 -7.03 1.82 -28.92
N TYR A 1023 -6.11 2.72 -28.54
CA TYR A 1023 -6.40 4.14 -28.43
C TYR A 1023 -6.53 4.78 -29.81
N GLN A 1024 -7.67 5.42 -30.06
CA GLN A 1024 -7.93 6.17 -31.28
C GLN A 1024 -8.37 7.60 -30.93
N ARG A 1025 -7.66 8.58 -31.49
CA ARG A 1025 -8.02 9.99 -31.36
C ARG A 1025 -8.73 10.45 -32.63
N ASP A 1026 -9.87 11.12 -32.48
CA ASP A 1026 -10.69 11.58 -33.61
C ASP A 1026 -9.86 12.26 -34.71
N GLY A 1027 -9.93 11.69 -35.92
CA GLY A 1027 -9.31 12.25 -37.13
C GLY A 1027 -7.79 12.07 -37.27
N LYS A 1028 -7.10 11.37 -36.35
CA LYS A 1028 -5.65 11.09 -36.50
C LYS A 1028 -5.41 9.63 -36.93
N PRO A 1029 -4.42 9.38 -37.82
CA PRO A 1029 -3.93 8.02 -38.04
C PRO A 1029 -3.37 7.46 -36.72
N PHE A 1030 -3.63 6.19 -36.44
CA PHE A 1030 -3.08 5.49 -35.27
C PHE A 1030 -2.49 4.15 -35.70
N ASP A 1031 -1.38 3.77 -35.08
CA ASP A 1031 -0.72 2.49 -35.35
C ASP A 1031 -1.40 1.39 -34.51
N LEU A 1032 -2.23 0.58 -35.18
CA LEU A 1032 -2.92 -0.54 -34.55
C LEU A 1032 -1.93 -1.61 -34.06
N ASP A 1033 -0.81 -1.81 -34.77
CA ASP A 1033 0.19 -2.81 -34.42
C ASP A 1033 1.02 -2.36 -33.20
N GLU A 1034 1.28 -1.06 -33.05
CA GLU A 1034 1.87 -0.51 -31.81
C GLU A 1034 0.93 -0.68 -30.61
N GLU A 1035 -0.37 -0.42 -30.76
CA GLU A 1035 -1.33 -0.66 -29.68
C GLU A 1035 -1.48 -2.16 -29.34
N ARG A 1036 -1.28 -3.06 -30.31
CA ARG A 1036 -1.17 -4.52 -30.06
C ARG A 1036 0.06 -4.86 -29.23
N ARG A 1037 1.22 -4.30 -29.56
CA ARG A 1037 2.46 -4.45 -28.77
C ARG A 1037 2.28 -3.92 -27.35
N LEU A 1038 1.59 -2.79 -27.19
CA LEU A 1038 1.28 -2.21 -25.89
C LEU A 1038 0.40 -3.14 -25.03
N PHE A 1039 -0.64 -3.73 -25.63
CA PHE A 1039 -1.48 -4.71 -24.95
C PHE A 1039 -0.68 -5.98 -24.58
N TYR A 1040 0.16 -6.48 -25.49
CA TYR A 1040 1.09 -7.59 -25.25
C TYR A 1040 2.04 -7.32 -24.08
N VAL A 1041 2.62 -6.12 -24.01
CA VAL A 1041 3.48 -5.70 -22.89
C VAL A 1041 2.69 -5.76 -21.58
N GLY A 1042 1.47 -5.21 -21.54
CA GLY A 1042 0.60 -5.22 -20.36
C GLY A 1042 0.28 -6.64 -19.86
N MET A 1043 -0.09 -7.55 -20.77
CA MET A 1043 -0.37 -8.95 -20.42
C MET A 1043 0.85 -9.65 -19.82
N THR A 1044 2.04 -9.41 -20.40
CA THR A 1044 3.31 -10.05 -20.00
C THR A 1044 3.96 -9.43 -18.75
N ARG A 1045 3.27 -8.48 -18.09
CA ARG A 1045 3.64 -8.01 -16.75
C ARG A 1045 3.16 -8.95 -15.66
N ALA A 1046 2.09 -9.73 -15.92
CA ALA A 1046 1.53 -10.65 -14.95
C ALA A 1046 2.36 -11.94 -14.85
N ARG A 1047 2.67 -12.35 -13.61
CA ARG A 1047 3.37 -13.61 -13.31
C ARG A 1047 2.38 -14.76 -13.15
N GLU A 1048 1.36 -14.58 -12.30
CA GLU A 1048 0.48 -15.66 -11.87
C GLU A 1048 -0.96 -15.50 -12.35
N LYS A 1049 -1.51 -14.28 -12.22
CA LYS A 1049 -2.92 -14.00 -12.55
C LYS A 1049 -3.07 -12.71 -13.36
N LEU A 1050 -3.82 -12.80 -14.45
CA LEU A 1050 -4.17 -11.70 -15.33
C LEU A 1050 -5.69 -11.56 -15.36
N ILE A 1051 -6.20 -10.34 -15.15
CA ILE A 1051 -7.63 -10.02 -15.16
C ILE A 1051 -7.84 -8.91 -16.20
N LEU A 1052 -8.57 -9.23 -17.26
CA LEU A 1052 -8.90 -8.29 -18.35
C LEU A 1052 -10.29 -7.71 -18.12
N MET A 1053 -10.40 -6.39 -18.08
CA MET A 1053 -11.63 -5.71 -17.69
C MET A 1053 -12.06 -4.66 -18.71
N HIS A 1054 -13.37 -4.54 -18.89
CA HIS A 1054 -13.95 -3.45 -19.68
C HIS A 1054 -15.29 -2.98 -19.09
N ALA A 1055 -15.64 -1.72 -19.30
CA ALA A 1055 -16.91 -1.15 -18.85
C ALA A 1055 -17.89 -0.96 -20.02
N LYS A 1056 -19.19 -1.21 -19.79
CA LYS A 1056 -20.24 -0.88 -20.77
C LYS A 1056 -20.42 0.63 -21.00
N ARG A 1057 -20.09 1.43 -19.99
CA ARG A 1057 -20.27 2.89 -19.97
C ARG A 1057 -19.10 3.55 -19.25
N ARG A 1058 -18.43 4.49 -19.91
CA ARG A 1058 -17.30 5.24 -19.36
C ARG A 1058 -17.54 6.74 -19.49
N PHE A 1059 -17.18 7.52 -18.46
CA PHE A 1059 -17.11 8.97 -18.59
C PHE A 1059 -15.64 9.36 -18.78
N LEU A 1060 -15.32 9.99 -19.90
CA LEU A 1060 -13.96 10.40 -20.26
C LEU A 1060 -14.03 11.74 -21.00
N PHE A 1061 -13.10 12.65 -20.71
CA PHE A 1061 -13.01 13.97 -21.35
C PHE A 1061 -14.32 14.78 -21.38
N GLY A 1062 -15.12 14.71 -20.30
CA GLY A 1062 -16.37 15.45 -20.20
C GLY A 1062 -17.57 14.80 -20.89
N GLN A 1063 -17.41 13.62 -21.51
CA GLN A 1063 -18.48 12.94 -22.24
C GLN A 1063 -18.68 11.49 -21.79
N THR A 1064 -19.90 10.99 -21.91
CA THR A 1064 -20.21 9.57 -21.67
C THR A 1064 -20.05 8.78 -22.96
N GLN A 1065 -19.17 7.79 -22.94
CA GLN A 1065 -18.88 6.88 -24.04
C GLN A 1065 -19.48 5.50 -23.78
N HIS A 1066 -19.95 4.86 -24.86
CA HIS A 1066 -20.52 3.52 -24.88
C HIS A 1066 -19.67 2.63 -25.80
N ASN A 1067 -18.49 2.27 -25.33
CA ASN A 1067 -17.51 1.57 -26.15
C ASN A 1067 -17.79 0.05 -26.17
N ALA A 1068 -17.60 -0.56 -27.33
CA ALA A 1068 -17.58 -2.01 -27.46
C ALA A 1068 -16.34 -2.59 -26.74
N PRO A 1069 -16.34 -3.88 -26.36
CA PRO A 1069 -15.12 -4.54 -25.88
C PRO A 1069 -14.01 -4.42 -26.93
N SER A 1070 -12.77 -4.27 -26.48
CA SER A 1070 -11.60 -4.21 -27.37
C SER A 1070 -11.54 -5.41 -28.30
N ARG A 1071 -11.26 -5.17 -29.59
CA ARG A 1071 -11.03 -6.22 -30.59
C ARG A 1071 -9.92 -7.19 -30.20
N PHE A 1072 -8.95 -6.77 -29.38
CA PHE A 1072 -7.87 -7.63 -28.92
C PHE A 1072 -8.37 -8.77 -28.02
N LEU A 1073 -9.50 -8.58 -27.33
CA LEU A 1073 -10.09 -9.65 -26.52
C LEU A 1073 -10.60 -10.81 -27.40
N ASN A 1074 -11.08 -10.52 -28.60
CA ASN A 1074 -11.56 -11.53 -29.56
C ASN A 1074 -10.41 -12.36 -30.17
N ASP A 1075 -9.17 -11.93 -29.96
CA ASP A 1075 -7.99 -12.63 -30.48
C ASP A 1075 -7.53 -13.76 -29.55
N ILE A 1076 -8.05 -13.83 -28.32
CA ILE A 1076 -7.74 -14.85 -27.32
C ILE A 1076 -8.75 -15.99 -27.44
N GLU A 1077 -8.27 -17.24 -27.49
CA GLU A 1077 -9.16 -18.40 -27.53
C GLU A 1077 -9.90 -18.62 -26.19
N ASP A 1078 -11.17 -19.03 -26.25
CA ASP A 1078 -12.02 -19.26 -25.07
C ASP A 1078 -11.43 -20.28 -24.08
N ALA A 1079 -10.62 -21.22 -24.56
CA ALA A 1079 -9.96 -22.22 -23.72
C ALA A 1079 -8.96 -21.63 -22.72
N LEU A 1080 -8.47 -20.41 -22.96
CA LEU A 1080 -7.56 -19.68 -22.06
C LEU A 1080 -8.28 -18.70 -21.14
N LEU A 1081 -9.58 -18.49 -21.35
CA LEU A 1081 -10.39 -17.52 -20.62
C LEU A 1081 -11.25 -18.22 -19.55
N ASP A 1082 -11.45 -17.51 -18.44
CA ASP A 1082 -12.52 -17.74 -17.48
C ASP A 1082 -13.48 -16.54 -17.49
N LEU A 1083 -14.65 -16.75 -18.07
CA LEU A 1083 -15.65 -15.70 -18.26
C LEU A 1083 -16.44 -15.49 -16.98
N GLN A 1084 -16.04 -14.50 -16.18
CA GLN A 1084 -16.83 -14.05 -15.04
C GLN A 1084 -17.96 -13.12 -15.51
N ILE A 1085 -18.90 -13.68 -16.28
CA ILE A 1085 -20.20 -13.03 -16.46
C ILE A 1085 -20.89 -13.15 -15.12
N ARG A 1086 -20.97 -12.06 -14.35
CA ARG A 1086 -21.76 -12.05 -13.12
C ARG A 1086 -23.20 -12.35 -13.51
N ALA A 1087 -23.60 -13.62 -13.41
CA ALA A 1087 -24.97 -14.02 -13.28
C ALA A 1087 -25.53 -13.11 -12.20
N GLN A 1088 -26.48 -12.26 -12.58
CA GLN A 1088 -27.24 -11.47 -11.62
C GLN A 1088 -27.64 -12.46 -10.53
N ARG A 1089 -27.08 -12.30 -9.33
CA ARG A 1089 -27.70 -12.86 -8.13
C ARG A 1089 -29.09 -12.28 -8.17
N THR A 1090 -30.04 -13.06 -8.68
CA THR A 1090 -31.46 -12.82 -8.54
C THR A 1090 -31.62 -12.74 -7.03
N ARG A 1091 -31.66 -11.52 -6.50
CA ARG A 1091 -32.39 -11.26 -5.26
C ARG A 1091 -33.75 -11.86 -5.57
N LYS A 1092 -34.02 -13.08 -5.07
CA LYS A 1092 -35.38 -13.52 -4.83
C LYS A 1092 -35.95 -12.40 -3.96
N LYS A 1093 -36.63 -11.44 -4.59
CA LYS A 1093 -37.59 -10.58 -3.92
C LYS A 1093 -38.53 -11.58 -3.26
N LYS A 1094 -38.34 -11.83 -1.96
CA LYS A 1094 -39.49 -12.18 -1.13
C LYS A 1094 -40.44 -11.00 -1.35
N LYS A 1095 -41.49 -11.23 -2.14
CA LYS A 1095 -42.66 -10.37 -2.17
C LYS A 1095 -43.08 -10.23 -0.71
N ALA A 1096 -42.78 -9.09 -0.10
CA ALA A 1096 -43.54 -8.66 1.06
C ALA A 1096 -44.92 -8.35 0.48
N GLU A 1097 -45.92 -9.11 0.92
CA GLU A 1097 -47.30 -8.70 0.73
C GLU A 1097 -47.48 -7.42 1.56
N ASP A 1098 -47.56 -6.29 0.85
CA ASP A 1098 -48.07 -5.03 1.39
C ASP A 1098 -49.53 -5.24 1.79
N THR A 1099 -49.76 -5.50 3.08
CA THR A 1099 -51.04 -5.21 3.73
C THR A 1099 -50.87 -4.02 4.64
N GLN A 1100 -50.69 -2.82 4.06
CA GLN A 1100 -50.90 -1.57 4.82
C GLN A 1100 -51.24 -0.37 3.92
N LEU A 1101 -52.24 -0.51 3.05
CA LEU A 1101 -52.98 0.62 2.45
C LEU A 1101 -54.47 0.24 2.33
N ALA A 1102 -55.14 0.15 3.49
CA ALA A 1102 -56.59 0.12 3.60
C ALA A 1102 -57.00 0.66 4.99
N LEU A 1103 -56.73 1.94 5.24
CA LEU A 1103 -57.35 2.71 6.33
C LEU A 1103 -57.75 4.13 5.87
N PHE A 1104 -57.91 4.31 4.56
CA PHE A 1104 -58.72 5.38 3.96
C PHE A 1104 -59.79 4.73 3.06
N SER A 1105 -60.64 3.90 3.67
CA SER A 1105 -61.98 3.50 3.21
C SER A 1105 -62.76 3.03 4.42
#